data_AF-A0A2A4SZI3-F1
#
_entry.id   AF-A0A2A4SZI3-F1
#
_cell.length_a   1.000
_cell.length_b   1.000
_cell.length_c   1.000
_cell.angle_alpha   90.00
_cell.angle_beta   90.00
_cell.angle_gamma   90.00
#
_symmetry.space_group_name_H-M   'P 1'
#
loop_
_entity.id
_entity.type
_entity.pdbx_description
1 polymer ?
#
loop_
_entity_poly.entity_id
_entity_poly.type
_entity_poly.pdbx_seq_one_letter_code
_entity_poly.pdbx_strand_id
1 'polypeptide(L)'
;MEHSLVENKIIVQQAYYGELNKGHACLANSIDNPDLISQLITFTDRPDALIPGIELTPFFSGMALLTYYVFMKTFPDASATRAGMVFTHVLIINQNDIDAINNLDDIFSHFVDTVPGERTGIDTLHIDVSEKKYVSSFEFQPKFIQEIINSFLGEVSPILFSGDDDSFQLVLQKIWNIPVVELRKRMKFRTSFTPSDIEDRNDLTIVSIQKEFLPKWSDRPVIQSENNELVEIVSHAESFFLGNKKDNPFYLFLVDLNVNLSNISNYKQIDKVFNHLSSIDKLEDADSLRQNIRVLSLISPSSIDGVEIKGKFIKRLDELVNMGLETNIKALRNINWSAFTDGEINVKQILSDFIIRELSKNTQFQLELIVGLFDIAFNEQEKTFWHTTIRDAFKQATSTSKIAIFKNIWKILDYSEETLLINIFTLIPYTTGSESSLLDNIPAVVQEKTSKTIVSIFKDRKWYLLHAEILLRHMEIINALKSQLKLEEKEKFDKSIGVKYIVEKLGDNQLIDLTLSTCDNKLIQITVDRILKKKSLLKELNVDIPCWLNIWSSTLKHTKSITEGIEGNEQKVVDSILDLIIAENPVPEIIIELIATSIYSDISNYKNRDKCWVKIPSKYRVLFLNSTATGIIKKYLLDEVDVALIETSLVDVISSDSFITNYLYEHRENIEAVIKVYDGFLTLKDHFLSDYVKYYSKSITKEQSIELGILVNKKKFKQTARIIYDKSKKNDSFKISFEYCKNLVNLKFMEKVWSGNRKSNFSQPSVNYKNNNKKELYMTKGLPTVVILTAIQEEYNAVRMHLKDINDADKNNTSYELGIFEFEGTEIANVIIRECGAKNTIAAQETERAIQYFKPNCMFFVGIAGSRKPNDFSVGDVIFPEKIYSYEGGKSEENSFKARPDLAGVSYSLLELAKKERRKEDWKVLIKKKLKKPVKANLGIIASGDKIVEHYNSGIGNILTEHFNDTSVVEMEGFGFANAAGRQGDETSDILIGIVRGISDVIGQPQENGKEDQADRRPDGVKGLASDTAAAFAFWLILKTYQNK
;
A
#
# COMPACT_ATOMS: atom_id res chain seq x y z
N MET A 1 64.02 -9.94 -42.95
CA MET A 1 64.26 -11.15 -42.15
C MET A 1 63.89 -12.32 -43.03
N GLU A 2 64.82 -13.25 -43.20
CA GLU A 2 64.72 -14.42 -44.05
C GLU A 2 63.40 -15.17 -43.82
N HIS A 3 62.64 -15.40 -44.90
CA HIS A 3 61.51 -16.31 -44.88
C HIS A 3 62.05 -17.72 -44.67
N SER A 4 61.89 -18.28 -43.46
CA SER A 4 61.98 -19.73 -43.29
C SER A 4 60.83 -20.34 -44.09
N LEU A 5 61.15 -20.99 -45.22
CA LEU A 5 60.26 -21.94 -45.89
C LEU A 5 59.93 -23.02 -44.85
N VAL A 6 58.75 -22.93 -44.25
CA VAL A 6 58.17 -24.07 -43.52
C VAL A 6 57.85 -25.10 -44.59
N GLU A 7 58.54 -26.23 -44.61
CA GLU A 7 58.14 -27.36 -45.45
C GLU A 7 56.72 -27.78 -45.04
N ASN A 8 55.74 -27.53 -45.91
CA ASN A 8 54.35 -27.97 -45.73
C ASN A 8 54.22 -29.46 -46.11
N LYS A 9 54.97 -30.32 -45.42
CA LYS A 9 54.94 -31.77 -45.62
C LYS A 9 54.14 -32.44 -44.51
N ILE A 10 53.23 -33.32 -44.88
CA ILE A 10 52.51 -34.19 -43.94
C ILE A 10 52.98 -35.63 -44.10
N ILE A 11 52.90 -36.39 -43.01
CA ILE A 11 53.22 -37.82 -43.00
C ILE A 11 51.93 -38.59 -43.18
N VAL A 12 51.86 -39.42 -44.24
CA VAL A 12 50.70 -40.26 -44.53
C VAL A 12 51.11 -41.72 -44.45
N GLN A 13 50.47 -42.44 -43.53
CA GLN A 13 50.61 -43.88 -43.39
C GLN A 13 49.68 -44.58 -44.36
N GLN A 14 50.03 -45.78 -44.81
CA GLN A 14 49.25 -46.52 -45.79
C GLN A 14 48.91 -47.93 -45.30
N ALA A 15 47.81 -48.50 -45.81
CA ALA A 15 47.49 -49.91 -45.65
C ALA A 15 46.71 -50.46 -46.84
N TYR A 16 46.94 -51.73 -47.15
CA TYR A 16 46.18 -52.50 -48.13
C TYR A 16 45.31 -53.54 -47.42
N TYR A 17 44.05 -53.63 -47.83
CA TYR A 17 43.10 -54.64 -47.39
C TYR A 17 42.55 -55.40 -48.59
N GLY A 18 42.28 -56.69 -48.41
CA GLY A 18 41.73 -57.54 -49.45
C GLY A 18 41.67 -59.00 -49.00
N GLU A 19 41.65 -59.92 -49.97
CA GLU A 19 41.52 -61.35 -49.67
C GLU A 19 42.77 -61.92 -48.99
N LEU A 20 42.60 -62.46 -47.77
CA LEU A 20 43.57 -63.28 -47.05
C LEU A 20 42.83 -64.48 -46.43
N ASN A 21 43.27 -65.70 -46.72
CA ASN A 21 42.64 -66.93 -46.20
C ASN A 21 41.11 -67.02 -46.44
N LYS A 22 40.63 -66.58 -47.61
CA LYS A 22 39.20 -66.53 -48.02
C LYS A 22 38.32 -65.54 -47.24
N GLY A 23 38.92 -64.72 -46.37
CA GLY A 23 38.28 -63.60 -45.68
C GLY A 23 38.86 -62.26 -46.13
N HIS A 24 38.25 -61.17 -45.69
CA HIS A 24 38.76 -59.81 -45.90
C HIS A 24 39.65 -59.40 -44.72
N ALA A 25 40.92 -59.06 -44.96
CA ALA A 25 41.87 -58.68 -43.92
C ALA A 25 42.94 -57.70 -44.42
N CYS A 26 43.75 -57.16 -43.50
CA CYS A 26 44.91 -56.35 -43.84
C CYS A 26 46.00 -57.22 -44.51
N LEU A 27 46.50 -56.78 -45.66
CA LEU A 27 47.54 -57.43 -46.46
C LEU A 27 48.93 -56.84 -46.16
N ALA A 28 49.00 -55.51 -46.04
CA ALA A 28 50.21 -54.76 -45.71
C ALA A 28 49.81 -53.44 -45.03
N ASN A 29 50.67 -52.91 -44.15
CA ASN A 29 50.51 -51.58 -43.56
C ASN A 29 51.88 -50.99 -43.20
N SER A 30 51.97 -49.66 -43.16
CA SER A 30 53.18 -48.94 -42.77
C SER A 30 53.15 -48.42 -41.33
N ILE A 31 52.06 -48.65 -40.59
CA ILE A 31 51.81 -48.07 -39.26
C ILE A 31 51.83 -49.12 -38.15
N ASP A 32 52.61 -48.86 -37.09
CA ASP A 32 52.63 -49.71 -35.89
C ASP A 32 51.46 -49.37 -34.94
N ASN A 33 50.24 -49.73 -35.34
CA ASN A 33 49.04 -49.58 -34.51
C ASN A 33 48.04 -50.74 -34.75
N PRO A 34 48.19 -51.86 -34.00
CA PRO A 34 47.35 -53.05 -34.19
C PRO A 34 45.86 -52.81 -34.00
N ASP A 35 45.48 -51.94 -33.06
CA ASP A 35 44.08 -51.63 -32.76
C ASP A 35 43.40 -50.90 -33.92
N LEU A 36 44.09 -49.94 -34.54
CA LEU A 36 43.60 -49.22 -35.72
C LEU A 36 43.42 -50.19 -36.91
N ILE A 37 44.43 -51.04 -37.17
CA ILE A 37 44.39 -52.00 -38.28
C ILE A 37 43.24 -53.01 -38.11
N SER A 38 43.02 -53.49 -36.89
CA SER A 38 41.90 -54.39 -36.58
C SER A 38 40.54 -53.72 -36.82
N GLN A 39 40.35 -52.47 -36.36
CA GLN A 39 39.09 -51.76 -36.53
C GLN A 39 38.78 -51.40 -37.99
N LEU A 40 39.80 -51.14 -38.81
CA LEU A 40 39.62 -50.79 -40.22
C LEU A 40 39.02 -51.93 -41.06
N ILE A 41 39.18 -53.20 -40.66
CA ILE A 41 38.65 -54.36 -41.40
C ILE A 41 37.14 -54.20 -41.67
N THR A 42 36.36 -53.70 -40.69
CA THR A 42 34.91 -53.56 -40.84
C THR A 42 34.48 -52.40 -41.76
N PHE A 43 35.42 -51.53 -42.16
CA PHE A 43 35.16 -50.36 -43.01
C PHE A 43 35.80 -50.47 -44.39
N THR A 44 36.77 -51.37 -44.58
CA THR A 44 37.44 -51.62 -45.85
C THR A 44 36.79 -52.72 -46.68
N ASP A 45 35.83 -53.48 -46.14
CA ASP A 45 35.02 -54.41 -46.93
C ASP A 45 33.84 -53.68 -47.60
N ARG A 46 33.16 -54.34 -48.54
CA ARG A 46 31.98 -53.80 -49.22
C ARG A 46 30.78 -53.63 -48.25
N PRO A 47 29.91 -52.62 -48.46
CA PRO A 47 28.73 -52.36 -47.62
C PRO A 47 27.75 -53.52 -47.48
N ASP A 48 27.42 -54.17 -48.59
CA ASP A 48 26.43 -55.24 -48.69
C ASP A 48 26.74 -56.14 -49.92
N ALA A 49 25.96 -57.21 -50.11
CA ALA A 49 26.07 -58.09 -51.25
C ALA A 49 25.72 -57.39 -52.58
N LEU A 50 26.55 -57.65 -53.60
CA LEU A 50 26.29 -57.18 -54.97
C LEU A 50 25.11 -57.92 -55.59
N ILE A 51 24.26 -57.16 -56.31
CA ILE A 51 23.18 -57.73 -57.11
C ILE A 51 23.79 -58.39 -58.35
N PRO A 52 23.33 -59.59 -58.76
CA PRO A 52 23.79 -60.21 -60.00
C PRO A 52 23.60 -59.28 -61.21
N GLY A 53 24.66 -59.08 -61.99
CA GLY A 53 24.65 -58.30 -63.22
C GLY A 53 25.03 -56.82 -63.09
N ILE A 54 25.31 -56.32 -61.88
CA ILE A 54 25.87 -54.98 -61.67
C ILE A 54 27.39 -55.09 -61.51
N GLU A 55 28.13 -54.34 -62.32
CA GLU A 55 29.57 -54.17 -62.15
C GLU A 55 29.83 -53.04 -61.15
N LEU A 56 30.60 -53.36 -60.11
CA LEU A 56 30.98 -52.40 -59.08
C LEU A 56 32.10 -51.51 -59.61
N THR A 57 31.90 -50.20 -59.60
CA THR A 57 32.98 -49.26 -59.91
C THR A 57 33.84 -49.01 -58.66
N PRO A 58 35.09 -48.54 -58.80
CA PRO A 58 35.86 -48.05 -57.67
C PRO A 58 35.07 -46.98 -56.90
N PHE A 59 35.29 -46.87 -55.60
CA PHE A 59 34.60 -45.87 -54.80
C PHE A 59 35.42 -45.42 -53.60
N PHE A 60 35.11 -44.21 -53.13
CA PHE A 60 35.79 -43.58 -52.01
C PHE A 60 35.02 -43.71 -50.70
N SER A 61 35.74 -43.78 -49.59
CA SER A 61 35.18 -43.69 -48.24
C SER A 61 36.17 -42.94 -47.33
N GLY A 62 35.67 -42.32 -46.28
CA GLY A 62 36.51 -41.60 -45.34
C GLY A 62 35.86 -41.37 -44.00
N MET A 63 36.65 -41.42 -42.93
CA MET A 63 36.17 -41.24 -41.56
C MET A 63 37.29 -40.89 -40.58
N ALA A 64 36.92 -40.21 -39.49
CA ALA A 64 37.75 -40.17 -38.29
C ALA A 64 37.69 -41.50 -37.53
N LEU A 65 38.86 -42.01 -37.15
CA LEU A 65 39.01 -43.23 -36.36
C LEU A 65 40.19 -43.05 -35.39
N LEU A 66 39.91 -43.19 -34.09
CA LEU A 66 40.89 -42.88 -33.02
C LEU A 66 41.44 -41.45 -33.19
N THR A 67 42.77 -41.28 -33.23
CA THR A 67 43.46 -40.00 -33.46
C THR A 67 43.77 -39.73 -34.94
N TYR A 68 43.25 -40.55 -35.85
CA TYR A 68 43.53 -40.48 -37.28
C TYR A 68 42.28 -40.10 -38.07
N TYR A 69 42.50 -39.51 -39.25
CA TYR A 69 41.52 -39.44 -40.31
C TYR A 69 41.96 -40.37 -41.42
N VAL A 70 41.05 -41.19 -41.91
CA VAL A 70 41.35 -42.27 -42.83
C VAL A 70 40.58 -42.04 -44.12
N PHE A 71 41.30 -42.02 -45.24
CA PHE A 71 40.75 -42.02 -46.59
C PHE A 71 40.94 -43.40 -47.23
N MET A 72 39.95 -43.87 -47.98
CA MET A 72 39.93 -45.20 -48.55
C MET A 72 39.43 -45.14 -50.00
N LYS A 73 40.09 -45.89 -50.89
CA LYS A 73 39.59 -46.16 -52.24
C LYS A 73 39.51 -47.67 -52.42
N THR A 74 38.29 -48.14 -52.67
CA THR A 74 37.96 -49.57 -52.78
C THR A 74 37.71 -49.93 -54.24
N PHE A 75 38.25 -51.06 -54.67
CA PHE A 75 38.23 -51.57 -56.03
C PHE A 75 37.63 -52.98 -56.04
N PRO A 76 36.86 -53.37 -57.07
CA PRO A 76 36.56 -54.77 -57.30
C PRO A 76 37.86 -55.55 -57.57
N ASP A 77 38.07 -56.67 -56.87
CA ASP A 77 39.27 -57.49 -57.06
C ASP A 77 38.96 -58.70 -57.96
N ALA A 78 39.19 -58.54 -59.26
CA ALA A 78 39.01 -59.61 -60.24
C ALA A 78 40.01 -60.77 -60.07
N SER A 79 41.10 -60.58 -59.32
CA SER A 79 42.11 -61.62 -59.07
C SER A 79 41.83 -62.44 -57.80
N ALA A 80 40.82 -62.06 -57.03
CA ALA A 80 40.41 -62.80 -55.84
C ALA A 80 39.78 -64.16 -56.17
N THR A 81 39.95 -65.13 -55.29
CA THR A 81 39.44 -66.51 -55.47
C THR A 81 37.91 -66.59 -55.35
N ARG A 82 37.28 -65.62 -54.70
CA ARG A 82 35.82 -65.53 -54.52
C ARG A 82 35.25 -64.31 -55.26
N ALA A 83 34.17 -64.53 -56.00
CA ALA A 83 33.46 -63.45 -56.69
C ALA A 83 32.94 -62.39 -55.71
N GLY A 84 33.12 -61.11 -56.08
CA GLY A 84 32.65 -59.96 -55.31
C GLY A 84 33.54 -59.55 -54.12
N MET A 85 34.76 -60.10 -54.01
CA MET A 85 35.79 -59.56 -53.13
C MET A 85 36.28 -58.20 -53.62
N VAL A 86 36.78 -57.39 -52.68
CA VAL A 86 37.29 -56.06 -52.96
C VAL A 86 38.72 -55.90 -52.46
N PHE A 87 39.46 -55.00 -53.09
CA PHE A 87 40.75 -54.51 -52.63
C PHE A 87 40.60 -53.06 -52.20
N THR A 88 41.14 -52.68 -51.05
CA THR A 88 41.06 -51.30 -50.55
C THR A 88 42.44 -50.77 -50.23
N HIS A 89 42.77 -49.63 -50.85
CA HIS A 89 43.91 -48.81 -50.45
C HIS A 89 43.44 -47.79 -49.41
N VAL A 90 44.12 -47.76 -48.26
CA VAL A 90 43.85 -46.89 -47.13
C VAL A 90 45.01 -45.91 -46.93
N LEU A 91 44.70 -44.62 -46.85
CA LEU A 91 45.60 -43.53 -46.48
C LEU A 91 45.20 -43.02 -45.10
N ILE A 92 46.15 -43.00 -44.16
CA ILE A 92 45.95 -42.76 -42.72
C ILE A 92 46.75 -41.52 -42.32
N ILE A 93 46.05 -40.49 -41.86
CA ILE A 93 46.61 -39.17 -41.56
C ILE A 93 46.33 -38.80 -40.11
N ASN A 94 47.27 -38.19 -39.40
CA ASN A 94 47.03 -37.68 -38.06
C ASN A 94 45.98 -36.55 -38.11
N GLN A 95 44.99 -36.54 -37.22
CA GLN A 95 43.96 -35.50 -37.22
C GLN A 95 44.52 -34.08 -37.00
N ASN A 96 45.71 -33.94 -36.41
CA ASN A 96 46.39 -32.65 -36.26
C ASN A 96 46.83 -32.05 -37.60
N ASP A 97 47.05 -32.88 -38.62
CA ASP A 97 47.52 -32.45 -39.94
C ASP A 97 46.38 -32.09 -40.91
N ILE A 98 45.12 -32.34 -40.52
CA ILE A 98 43.93 -32.11 -41.35
C ILE A 98 43.74 -30.63 -41.74
N ASP A 99 44.18 -29.69 -40.90
CA ASP A 99 44.12 -28.26 -41.20
C ASP A 99 45.01 -27.86 -42.39
N ALA A 100 46.12 -28.59 -42.58
CA ALA A 100 47.06 -28.33 -43.67
C ALA A 100 46.54 -28.82 -45.04
N ILE A 101 45.62 -29.78 -45.06
CA ILE A 101 45.07 -30.38 -46.29
C ILE A 101 43.95 -29.50 -46.85
N ASN A 102 44.31 -28.62 -47.79
CA ASN A 102 43.36 -27.74 -48.47
C ASN A 102 42.82 -28.33 -49.77
N ASN A 103 43.60 -29.16 -50.45
CA ASN A 103 43.24 -29.84 -51.68
C ASN A 103 43.27 -31.35 -51.44
N LEU A 104 42.13 -32.02 -51.55
CA LEU A 104 42.03 -33.47 -51.40
C LEU A 104 42.77 -34.21 -52.50
N ASP A 105 42.98 -33.61 -53.67
CA ASP A 105 43.75 -34.21 -54.76
C ASP A 105 45.23 -34.43 -54.38
N ASP A 106 45.78 -33.59 -53.49
CA ASP A 106 47.12 -33.80 -52.92
C ASP A 106 47.21 -35.14 -52.16
N ILE A 107 46.07 -35.68 -51.70
CA ILE A 107 45.98 -36.98 -51.03
C ILE A 107 45.51 -38.06 -52.01
N PHE A 108 44.46 -37.77 -52.79
CA PHE A 108 43.79 -38.77 -53.61
C PHE A 108 44.62 -39.23 -54.81
N SER A 109 45.52 -38.39 -55.31
CA SER A 109 46.50 -38.75 -56.34
C SER A 109 47.49 -39.85 -55.90
N HIS A 110 47.58 -40.14 -54.60
CA HIS A 110 48.39 -41.24 -54.07
C HIS A 110 47.62 -42.56 -53.92
N PHE A 111 46.32 -42.59 -54.21
CA PHE A 111 45.64 -43.88 -54.36
C PHE A 111 46.18 -44.64 -55.57
N VAL A 112 46.08 -45.97 -55.55
CA VAL A 112 46.43 -46.77 -56.72
C VAL A 112 45.38 -46.56 -57.80
N ASP A 113 45.77 -46.59 -59.07
CA ASP A 113 44.80 -46.46 -60.17
C ASP A 113 44.05 -47.77 -60.44
N THR A 114 44.71 -48.91 -60.19
CA THR A 114 44.18 -50.26 -60.38
C THR A 114 44.68 -51.19 -59.27
N VAL A 115 44.04 -52.36 -59.11
CA VAL A 115 44.44 -53.34 -58.09
C VAL A 115 45.87 -53.83 -58.36
N PRO A 116 46.82 -53.65 -57.43
CA PRO A 116 48.22 -53.98 -57.65
C PRO A 116 48.43 -55.50 -57.64
N GLY A 117 49.35 -55.96 -58.49
CA GLY A 117 49.77 -57.37 -58.54
C GLY A 117 50.62 -57.77 -57.33
N GLU A 118 51.45 -56.85 -56.82
CA GLU A 118 52.19 -57.02 -55.56
C GLU A 118 51.47 -56.29 -54.43
N ARG A 119 51.21 -57.01 -53.33
CA ARG A 119 50.40 -56.51 -52.20
C ARG A 119 51.14 -56.54 -50.87
N THR A 120 52.46 -56.74 -50.93
CA THR A 120 53.37 -56.88 -49.80
C THR A 120 54.39 -55.75 -49.83
N GLY A 121 54.64 -55.10 -48.69
CA GLY A 121 55.60 -53.99 -48.59
C GLY A 121 54.99 -52.66 -48.99
N ILE A 122 54.58 -51.87 -48.00
CA ILE A 122 54.02 -50.53 -48.20
C ILE A 122 54.75 -49.55 -47.27
N ASP A 123 55.29 -48.47 -47.84
CA ASP A 123 56.09 -47.49 -47.12
C ASP A 123 55.25 -46.30 -46.66
N THR A 124 55.77 -45.56 -45.68
CA THR A 124 55.20 -44.26 -45.29
C THR A 124 55.39 -43.22 -46.41
N LEU A 125 54.36 -42.43 -46.71
CA LEU A 125 54.43 -41.32 -47.65
C LEU A 125 54.75 -40.00 -46.95
N HIS A 126 55.53 -39.15 -47.62
CA HIS A 126 55.72 -37.75 -47.28
C HIS A 126 55.12 -36.91 -48.41
N ILE A 127 53.98 -36.27 -48.14
CA ILE A 127 53.20 -35.55 -49.15
C ILE A 127 53.39 -34.05 -48.95
N ASP A 128 53.75 -33.34 -50.03
CA ASP A 128 53.73 -31.89 -50.09
C ASP A 128 52.28 -31.42 -50.27
N VAL A 129 51.74 -30.70 -49.28
CA VAL A 129 50.37 -30.18 -49.38
C VAL A 129 50.35 -28.78 -49.99
N SER A 130 49.46 -28.60 -50.96
CA SER A 130 49.27 -27.36 -51.68
C SER A 130 48.83 -26.23 -50.73
N GLU A 131 49.38 -25.03 -50.93
CA GLU A 131 48.86 -23.84 -50.27
C GLU A 131 47.39 -23.59 -50.65
N LYS A 132 46.62 -23.05 -49.70
CA LYS A 132 45.22 -22.71 -49.92
C LYS A 132 45.10 -21.65 -51.01
N LYS A 133 44.64 -22.02 -52.20
CA LYS A 133 44.28 -21.07 -53.26
C LYS A 133 42.97 -20.39 -52.89
N TYR A 134 43.00 -19.08 -52.72
CA TYR A 134 41.81 -18.29 -52.44
C TYR A 134 41.09 -17.97 -53.74
N VAL A 135 39.85 -18.44 -53.85
CA VAL A 135 38.94 -18.10 -54.94
C VAL A 135 38.02 -16.99 -54.45
N SER A 136 37.85 -15.94 -55.26
CA SER A 136 37.03 -14.77 -54.91
C SER A 136 35.54 -15.14 -54.82
N SER A 137 34.81 -14.38 -53.99
CA SER A 137 33.39 -14.54 -53.67
C SER A 137 32.46 -14.56 -54.90
N PHE A 138 31.39 -15.35 -54.81
CA PHE A 138 30.26 -15.43 -55.75
C PHE A 138 30.59 -16.03 -57.13
N GLU A 139 30.97 -17.31 -57.12
CA GLU A 139 31.12 -18.10 -58.36
C GLU A 139 29.82 -18.80 -58.76
N PHE A 140 29.67 -19.00 -60.06
CA PHE A 140 28.74 -19.98 -60.59
C PHE A 140 29.23 -21.39 -60.22
N GLN A 141 28.40 -22.18 -59.56
CA GLN A 141 28.67 -23.59 -59.29
C GLN A 141 27.64 -24.46 -59.99
N PRO A 142 27.97 -25.72 -60.31
CA PRO A 142 26.95 -26.69 -60.71
C PRO A 142 25.86 -26.80 -59.64
N LYS A 143 24.60 -26.89 -60.06
CA LYS A 143 23.46 -26.90 -59.13
C LYS A 143 23.51 -28.01 -58.10
N PHE A 144 23.99 -29.21 -58.47
CA PHE A 144 24.18 -30.29 -57.51
C PHE A 144 25.14 -29.89 -56.37
N ILE A 145 26.17 -29.06 -56.62
CA ILE A 145 27.06 -28.54 -55.55
C ILE A 145 26.30 -27.60 -54.62
N GLN A 146 25.47 -26.71 -55.16
CA GLN A 146 24.60 -25.86 -54.34
C GLN A 146 23.63 -26.70 -53.50
N GLU A 147 22.98 -27.70 -54.09
CA GLU A 147 22.03 -28.60 -53.41
C GLU A 147 22.71 -29.38 -52.27
N ILE A 148 23.95 -29.84 -52.47
CA ILE A 148 24.75 -30.49 -51.43
C ILE A 148 25.02 -29.52 -50.26
N ILE A 149 25.51 -28.32 -50.55
CA ILE A 149 25.86 -27.34 -49.50
C ILE A 149 24.60 -26.88 -48.76
N ASN A 150 23.50 -26.63 -49.48
CA ASN A 150 22.22 -26.28 -48.90
C ASN A 150 21.64 -27.42 -48.04
N SER A 151 21.84 -28.68 -48.42
CA SER A 151 21.47 -29.85 -47.62
C SER A 151 22.31 -29.94 -46.35
N PHE A 152 23.62 -29.71 -46.46
CA PHE A 152 24.54 -29.67 -45.32
C PHE A 152 24.16 -28.56 -44.33
N LEU A 153 23.93 -27.34 -44.81
CA LEU A 153 23.45 -26.19 -44.02
C LEU A 153 22.03 -26.40 -43.45
N GLY A 154 21.27 -27.34 -44.01
CA GLY A 154 19.94 -27.73 -43.55
C GLY A 154 19.95 -28.92 -42.61
N GLU A 155 21.13 -29.38 -42.18
CA GLU A 155 21.31 -30.54 -41.29
C GLU A 155 20.75 -31.86 -41.86
N VAL A 156 20.68 -31.98 -43.19
CA VAL A 156 20.37 -33.27 -43.83
C VAL A 156 21.59 -34.18 -43.69
N SER A 157 21.44 -35.29 -42.96
CA SER A 157 22.50 -36.27 -42.71
C SER A 157 21.92 -37.70 -42.70
N PRO A 158 22.43 -38.63 -43.51
CA PRO A 158 23.41 -38.40 -44.59
C PRO A 158 22.80 -37.70 -45.81
N ILE A 159 23.62 -36.90 -46.48
CA ILE A 159 23.31 -36.38 -47.82
C ILE A 159 23.49 -37.51 -48.83
N LEU A 160 22.49 -37.81 -49.63
CA LEU A 160 22.56 -38.87 -50.65
C LEU A 160 22.98 -38.27 -51.99
N PHE A 161 24.02 -38.80 -52.60
CA PHE A 161 24.57 -38.32 -53.86
C PHE A 161 24.78 -39.46 -54.86
N SER A 162 24.52 -39.21 -56.14
CA SER A 162 24.81 -40.13 -57.24
C SER A 162 25.53 -39.40 -58.39
N GLY A 163 26.66 -39.94 -58.80
CA GLY A 163 27.51 -39.41 -59.86
C GLY A 163 28.69 -40.34 -60.16
N ASP A 164 29.56 -39.94 -61.08
CA ASP A 164 30.83 -40.62 -61.33
C ASP A 164 31.92 -40.23 -60.31
N ASP A 165 33.08 -40.88 -60.41
CA ASP A 165 34.22 -40.66 -59.51
C ASP A 165 34.69 -39.20 -59.51
N ASP A 166 34.71 -38.54 -60.66
CA ASP A 166 35.14 -37.15 -60.80
C ASP A 166 34.15 -36.19 -60.13
N SER A 167 32.84 -36.41 -60.37
CA SER A 167 31.78 -35.62 -59.75
C SER A 167 31.76 -35.81 -58.23
N PHE A 168 31.98 -37.03 -57.73
CA PHE A 168 32.02 -37.28 -56.29
C PHE A 168 33.25 -36.67 -55.63
N GLN A 169 34.43 -36.76 -56.25
CA GLN A 169 35.64 -36.08 -55.78
C GLN A 169 35.45 -34.56 -55.74
N LEU A 170 34.79 -33.99 -56.75
CA LEU A 170 34.43 -32.57 -56.75
C LEU A 170 33.51 -32.20 -55.58
N VAL A 171 32.48 -33.02 -55.30
CA VAL A 171 31.60 -32.83 -54.13
C VAL A 171 32.40 -32.87 -52.83
N LEU A 172 33.24 -33.89 -52.65
CA LEU A 172 34.09 -34.03 -51.47
C LEU A 172 35.01 -32.81 -51.30
N GLN A 173 35.67 -32.36 -52.38
CA GLN A 173 36.52 -31.18 -52.36
C GLN A 173 35.75 -29.91 -51.96
N LYS A 174 34.54 -29.71 -52.49
CA LYS A 174 33.73 -28.52 -52.19
C LYS A 174 33.23 -28.51 -50.74
N ILE A 175 32.85 -29.66 -50.17
CA ILE A 175 32.52 -29.76 -48.73
C ILE A 175 33.79 -29.58 -47.88
N TRP A 176 34.91 -30.17 -48.31
CA TRP A 176 36.20 -30.09 -47.61
C TRP A 176 36.76 -28.67 -47.54
N ASN A 177 36.38 -27.81 -48.50
CA ASN A 177 36.74 -26.38 -48.49
C ASN A 177 36.17 -25.62 -47.29
N ILE A 178 35.23 -26.19 -46.53
CA ILE A 178 34.66 -25.56 -45.33
C ILE A 178 35.76 -24.94 -44.46
N PRO A 179 35.67 -23.64 -44.13
CA PRO A 179 36.71 -22.92 -43.40
C PRO A 179 36.76 -23.25 -41.89
N VAL A 180 35.95 -24.20 -41.44
CA VAL A 180 35.85 -24.68 -40.06
C VAL A 180 36.48 -26.08 -39.96
N VAL A 181 37.71 -26.14 -39.47
CA VAL A 181 38.54 -27.36 -39.43
C VAL A 181 37.86 -28.51 -38.68
N GLU A 182 37.17 -28.22 -37.57
CA GLU A 182 36.47 -29.22 -36.77
C GLU A 182 35.34 -29.93 -37.52
N LEU A 183 34.81 -29.32 -38.59
CA LEU A 183 33.84 -29.98 -39.46
C LEU A 183 34.53 -30.92 -40.47
N ARG A 184 35.73 -30.56 -40.97
CA ARG A 184 36.55 -31.47 -41.80
C ARG A 184 36.93 -32.73 -41.02
N LYS A 185 37.41 -32.57 -39.78
CA LYS A 185 37.79 -33.67 -38.90
C LYS A 185 36.66 -34.65 -38.59
N ARG A 186 35.40 -34.19 -38.63
CA ARG A 186 34.21 -35.02 -38.35
C ARG A 186 33.51 -35.55 -39.61
N MET A 187 33.93 -35.09 -40.79
CA MET A 187 33.31 -35.48 -42.04
C MET A 187 33.43 -37.00 -42.22
N LYS A 188 32.32 -37.67 -42.50
CA LYS A 188 32.27 -39.11 -42.73
C LYS A 188 31.52 -39.40 -44.02
N PHE A 189 32.16 -40.11 -44.93
CA PHE A 189 31.57 -40.44 -46.22
C PHE A 189 31.84 -41.88 -46.62
N ARG A 190 30.90 -42.47 -47.34
CA ARG A 190 31.00 -43.84 -47.83
C ARG A 190 30.12 -44.08 -49.04
N THR A 191 30.27 -45.25 -49.64
CA THR A 191 29.29 -45.79 -50.60
C THR A 191 28.27 -46.68 -49.89
N SER A 192 27.05 -46.74 -50.44
CA SER A 192 26.00 -47.68 -50.03
C SER A 192 25.27 -48.24 -51.25
N PHE A 193 24.92 -49.53 -51.19
CA PHE A 193 24.20 -50.24 -52.24
C PHE A 193 22.71 -50.31 -51.95
N THR A 194 22.33 -50.23 -50.67
CA THR A 194 20.93 -50.29 -50.22
C THR A 194 20.65 -49.27 -49.10
N PRO A 195 19.38 -48.84 -48.92
CA PRO A 195 19.01 -47.99 -47.79
C PRO A 195 19.32 -48.61 -46.42
N SER A 196 19.29 -49.93 -46.28
CA SER A 196 19.60 -50.64 -45.03
C SER A 196 21.06 -50.52 -44.59
N ASP A 197 21.99 -50.21 -45.50
CA ASP A 197 23.42 -50.05 -45.19
C ASP A 197 23.69 -48.87 -44.23
N ILE A 198 22.73 -47.95 -44.16
CA ILE A 198 22.78 -46.71 -43.39
C ILE A 198 21.64 -46.59 -42.37
N GLU A 199 20.77 -47.60 -42.26
CA GLU A 199 19.81 -47.69 -41.15
C GLU A 199 20.60 -47.73 -39.82
N ASP A 200 20.16 -46.93 -38.85
CA ASP A 200 20.82 -46.70 -37.55
C ASP A 200 22.19 -45.97 -37.57
N ARG A 201 22.61 -45.40 -38.71
CA ARG A 201 23.86 -44.62 -38.81
C ARG A 201 23.63 -43.11 -38.85
N ASN A 202 23.63 -42.49 -37.68
CA ASN A 202 23.38 -41.05 -37.52
C ASN A 202 24.64 -40.16 -37.66
N ASP A 203 25.80 -40.75 -37.99
CA ASP A 203 27.09 -40.03 -38.05
C ASP A 203 27.63 -39.84 -39.48
N LEU A 204 26.87 -40.25 -40.50
CA LEU A 204 27.28 -40.14 -41.90
C LEU A 204 26.98 -38.74 -42.46
N THR A 205 27.99 -38.09 -43.03
CA THR A 205 27.85 -36.79 -43.70
C THR A 205 27.27 -36.94 -45.10
N ILE A 206 27.89 -37.78 -45.94
CA ILE A 206 27.49 -37.97 -47.33
C ILE A 206 27.64 -39.44 -47.75
N VAL A 207 26.68 -39.92 -48.52
CA VAL A 207 26.64 -41.29 -49.03
C VAL A 207 26.59 -41.25 -50.55
N SER A 208 27.59 -41.86 -51.19
CA SER A 208 27.62 -42.05 -52.63
C SER A 208 26.83 -43.29 -53.03
N ILE A 209 26.07 -43.19 -54.11
CA ILE A 209 25.22 -44.24 -54.66
C ILE A 209 25.57 -44.37 -56.14
N GLN A 210 26.02 -45.55 -56.55
CA GLN A 210 26.23 -45.87 -57.97
C GLN A 210 24.89 -45.82 -58.71
N LYS A 211 24.87 -45.32 -59.96
CA LYS A 211 23.63 -45.09 -60.72
C LYS A 211 22.74 -46.32 -60.83
N GLU A 212 23.33 -47.50 -60.97
CA GLU A 212 22.64 -48.79 -61.08
C GLU A 212 21.87 -49.17 -59.79
N PHE A 213 22.23 -48.60 -58.64
CA PHE A 213 21.55 -48.82 -57.36
C PHE A 213 20.40 -47.85 -57.09
N LEU A 214 20.28 -46.74 -57.84
CA LEU A 214 19.25 -45.71 -57.64
C LEU A 214 17.80 -46.22 -57.53
N PRO A 215 17.35 -47.26 -58.26
CA PRO A 215 15.98 -47.77 -58.12
C PRO A 215 15.62 -48.23 -56.69
N LYS A 216 16.61 -48.57 -55.85
CA LYS A 216 16.40 -48.93 -54.44
C LYS A 216 16.21 -47.72 -53.51
N TRP A 217 16.41 -46.50 -54.00
CA TRP A 217 16.41 -45.26 -53.22
C TRP A 217 15.26 -44.33 -53.58
N SER A 218 14.22 -44.82 -54.28
CA SER A 218 13.09 -44.03 -54.78
C SER A 218 12.34 -43.23 -53.71
N ASP A 219 12.37 -43.69 -52.46
CA ASP A 219 11.62 -43.10 -51.35
C ASP A 219 12.42 -42.01 -50.61
N ARG A 220 13.63 -41.68 -51.09
CA ARG A 220 14.52 -40.68 -50.48
C ARG A 220 15.03 -39.68 -51.53
N PRO A 221 15.21 -38.40 -51.18
CA PRO A 221 15.80 -37.43 -52.10
C PRO A 221 17.29 -37.75 -52.32
N VAL A 222 17.69 -37.95 -53.57
CA VAL A 222 19.08 -38.18 -53.98
C VAL A 222 19.51 -37.06 -54.92
N ILE A 223 20.61 -36.38 -54.59
CA ILE A 223 21.20 -35.33 -55.41
C ILE A 223 22.02 -35.98 -56.53
N GLN A 224 21.81 -35.54 -57.77
CA GLN A 224 22.37 -36.18 -58.96
C GLN A 224 23.34 -35.24 -59.68
N SER A 225 24.49 -35.76 -60.12
CA SER A 225 25.50 -35.00 -60.87
C SER A 225 24.99 -34.39 -62.19
N GLU A 226 23.90 -34.96 -62.73
CA GLU A 226 23.20 -34.52 -63.94
C GLU A 226 22.62 -33.10 -63.79
N ASN A 227 22.35 -32.65 -62.56
CA ASN A 227 21.95 -31.28 -62.25
C ASN A 227 23.17 -30.34 -62.32
N ASN A 228 23.84 -30.28 -63.48
CA ASN A 228 25.10 -29.57 -63.67
C ASN A 228 24.93 -28.13 -64.19
N GLU A 229 23.70 -27.61 -64.25
CA GLU A 229 23.46 -26.22 -64.63
C GLU A 229 24.20 -25.27 -63.70
N LEU A 230 24.86 -24.27 -64.29
CA LEU A 230 25.62 -23.28 -63.52
C LEU A 230 24.66 -22.28 -62.86
N VAL A 231 24.65 -22.27 -61.53
CA VAL A 231 23.85 -21.36 -60.70
C VAL A 231 24.73 -20.41 -59.90
N GLU A 232 24.29 -19.16 -59.79
CA GLU A 232 24.94 -18.16 -58.95
C GLU A 232 24.62 -18.44 -57.47
N ILE A 233 25.65 -18.46 -56.63
CA ILE A 233 25.51 -18.70 -55.19
C ILE A 233 25.17 -17.39 -54.48
N VAL A 234 23.89 -17.12 -54.23
CA VAL A 234 23.46 -15.84 -53.61
C VAL A 234 23.50 -15.82 -52.08
N SER A 235 23.52 -16.98 -51.42
CA SER A 235 23.59 -17.06 -49.95
C SER A 235 25.02 -16.83 -49.47
N HIS A 236 25.20 -15.98 -48.45
CA HIS A 236 26.52 -15.75 -47.88
C HIS A 236 27.00 -16.95 -47.06
N ALA A 237 26.08 -17.69 -46.43
CA ALA A 237 26.38 -18.97 -45.79
C ALA A 237 26.86 -20.02 -46.80
N GLU A 238 26.22 -20.16 -47.96
CA GLU A 238 26.68 -21.08 -49.03
C GLU A 238 28.03 -20.64 -49.60
N SER A 239 28.21 -19.34 -49.85
CA SER A 239 29.47 -18.75 -50.31
C SER A 239 30.61 -18.95 -49.31
N PHE A 240 30.32 -18.88 -48.00
CA PHE A 240 31.28 -19.16 -46.93
C PHE A 240 31.77 -20.62 -46.95
N PHE A 241 30.91 -21.57 -47.32
CA PHE A 241 31.30 -22.98 -47.51
C PHE A 241 32.25 -23.19 -48.70
N LEU A 242 32.19 -22.30 -49.70
CA LEU A 242 32.95 -22.41 -50.94
C LEU A 242 34.29 -21.66 -50.93
N GLY A 243 34.55 -20.78 -49.94
CA GLY A 243 35.54 -19.71 -50.09
C GLY A 243 36.52 -19.47 -48.93
N ASN A 244 37.20 -18.32 -48.99
CA ASN A 244 38.20 -17.87 -48.01
C ASN A 244 37.57 -17.40 -46.69
N LYS A 245 38.21 -17.77 -45.57
CA LYS A 245 37.90 -17.33 -44.22
C LYS A 245 38.19 -15.84 -43.97
N LYS A 246 39.36 -15.32 -44.35
CA LYS A 246 39.89 -14.05 -43.79
C LYS A 246 39.21 -12.78 -44.31
N ASP A 247 38.66 -12.79 -45.53
CA ASP A 247 38.08 -11.61 -46.19
C ASP A 247 36.57 -11.74 -46.46
N ASN A 248 35.91 -12.76 -45.88
CA ASN A 248 34.49 -12.99 -46.09
C ASN A 248 33.65 -12.15 -45.08
N PRO A 249 32.77 -11.25 -45.54
CA PRO A 249 31.95 -10.41 -44.66
C PRO A 249 31.05 -11.20 -43.69
N PHE A 250 30.54 -12.36 -44.13
CA PHE A 250 29.74 -13.24 -43.30
C PHE A 250 30.58 -13.91 -42.22
N TYR A 251 31.83 -14.29 -42.53
CA TYR A 251 32.75 -14.80 -41.52
C TYR A 251 33.09 -13.75 -40.46
N LEU A 252 33.41 -12.52 -40.88
CA LEU A 252 33.71 -11.42 -39.95
C LEU A 252 32.52 -11.13 -39.03
N PHE A 253 31.30 -11.19 -39.59
CA PHE A 253 30.06 -11.09 -38.83
C PHE A 253 29.89 -12.21 -37.79
N LEU A 254 30.16 -13.47 -38.16
CA LEU A 254 30.13 -14.60 -37.22
C LEU A 254 31.16 -14.46 -36.09
N VAL A 255 32.36 -13.97 -36.42
CA VAL A 255 33.44 -13.73 -35.46
C VAL A 255 33.08 -12.59 -34.50
N ASP A 256 32.54 -11.48 -35.00
CA ASP A 256 32.12 -10.35 -34.15
C ASP A 256 31.03 -10.77 -33.15
N LEU A 257 30.12 -11.63 -33.59
CA LEU A 257 29.09 -12.24 -32.73
C LEU A 257 29.59 -13.38 -31.85
N ASN A 258 30.86 -13.79 -31.97
CA ASN A 258 31.45 -14.92 -31.24
C ASN A 258 30.63 -16.22 -31.39
N VAL A 259 30.12 -16.49 -32.59
CA VAL A 259 29.30 -17.68 -32.87
C VAL A 259 30.19 -18.91 -32.85
N ASN A 260 29.71 -20.00 -32.24
CA ASN A 260 30.37 -21.30 -32.35
C ASN A 260 30.30 -21.82 -33.80
N LEU A 261 31.39 -21.61 -34.55
CA LEU A 261 31.50 -21.95 -35.97
C LEU A 261 31.36 -23.45 -36.26
N SER A 262 31.54 -24.31 -35.26
CA SER A 262 31.39 -25.77 -35.40
C SER A 262 29.93 -26.23 -35.37
N ASN A 263 29.00 -25.35 -34.97
CA ASN A 263 27.58 -25.60 -34.95
C ASN A 263 26.89 -24.95 -36.15
N ILE A 264 26.59 -25.76 -37.17
CA ILE A 264 26.01 -25.30 -38.43
C ILE A 264 24.49 -25.08 -38.37
N SER A 265 23.82 -25.51 -37.29
CA SER A 265 22.35 -25.62 -37.23
C SER A 265 21.59 -24.33 -37.52
N ASN A 266 22.23 -23.20 -37.21
CA ASN A 266 21.61 -21.89 -37.31
C ASN A 266 22.05 -21.11 -38.56
N TYR A 267 23.00 -21.61 -39.37
CA TYR A 267 23.65 -20.81 -40.42
C TYR A 267 22.68 -20.22 -41.43
N LYS A 268 21.61 -20.92 -41.82
CA LYS A 268 20.55 -20.37 -42.70
C LYS A 268 19.79 -19.21 -42.06
N GLN A 269 19.53 -19.28 -40.75
CA GLN A 269 18.87 -18.20 -40.03
C GLN A 269 19.83 -17.03 -39.83
N ILE A 270 21.11 -17.30 -39.58
CA ILE A 270 22.16 -16.30 -39.45
C ILE A 270 22.37 -15.55 -40.77
N ASP A 271 22.33 -16.24 -41.92
CA ASP A 271 22.40 -15.64 -43.26
C ASP A 271 21.26 -14.62 -43.48
N LYS A 272 20.04 -14.93 -43.01
CA LYS A 272 18.91 -13.98 -43.04
C LYS A 272 19.15 -12.76 -42.16
N VAL A 273 19.67 -12.95 -40.95
CA VAL A 273 20.03 -11.84 -40.05
C VAL A 273 21.09 -10.95 -40.70
N PHE A 274 22.11 -11.56 -41.30
CA PHE A 274 23.18 -10.85 -42.00
C PHE A 274 22.66 -10.03 -43.20
N ASN A 275 21.81 -10.62 -44.03
CA ASN A 275 21.18 -9.92 -45.16
C ASN A 275 20.37 -8.71 -44.67
N HIS A 276 19.57 -8.86 -43.61
CA HIS A 276 18.80 -7.76 -43.05
C HIS A 276 19.65 -6.68 -42.38
N LEU A 277 20.86 -7.00 -41.89
CA LEU A 277 21.75 -6.02 -41.29
C LEU A 277 22.14 -4.92 -42.29
N SER A 278 22.39 -5.30 -43.55
CA SER A 278 22.78 -4.36 -44.62
C SER A 278 21.71 -3.32 -44.97
N SER A 279 20.44 -3.64 -44.69
CA SER A 279 19.27 -2.82 -45.02
C SER A 279 18.40 -2.54 -43.79
N ILE A 280 18.99 -2.58 -42.58
CA ILE A 280 18.23 -2.58 -41.33
C ILE A 280 17.36 -1.34 -41.16
N ASP A 281 17.84 -0.17 -41.58
CA ASP A 281 17.12 1.10 -41.52
C ASP A 281 15.85 1.11 -42.42
N LYS A 282 15.78 0.20 -43.40
CA LYS A 282 14.65 0.04 -44.32
C LYS A 282 13.73 -1.12 -43.94
N LEU A 283 14.06 -1.89 -42.90
CA LEU A 283 13.25 -3.04 -42.49
C LEU A 283 12.00 -2.54 -41.76
N GLU A 284 10.84 -2.61 -42.41
CA GLU A 284 9.53 -2.23 -41.83
C GLU A 284 8.76 -3.43 -41.26
N ASP A 285 9.13 -4.65 -41.65
CA ASP A 285 8.51 -5.87 -41.14
C ASP A 285 8.98 -6.16 -39.71
N ALA A 286 8.13 -5.82 -38.74
CA ALA A 286 8.37 -6.04 -37.33
C ALA A 286 8.50 -7.53 -36.96
N ASP A 287 7.83 -8.43 -37.67
CA ASP A 287 7.89 -9.87 -37.40
C ASP A 287 9.27 -10.43 -37.74
N SER A 288 9.80 -10.09 -38.92
CA SER A 288 11.17 -10.40 -39.31
C SER A 288 12.20 -9.80 -38.35
N LEU A 289 12.00 -8.56 -37.88
CA LEU A 289 12.90 -7.93 -36.93
C LEU A 289 12.92 -8.67 -35.58
N ARG A 290 11.75 -9.00 -35.02
CA ARG A 290 11.66 -9.78 -33.77
C ARG A 290 12.29 -11.17 -33.92
N GLN A 291 12.10 -11.82 -35.06
CA GLN A 291 12.74 -13.11 -35.35
C GLN A 291 14.26 -12.97 -35.37
N ASN A 292 14.79 -11.93 -36.02
CA ASN A 292 16.23 -11.68 -36.06
C ASN A 292 16.82 -11.42 -34.66
N ILE A 293 16.12 -10.66 -33.81
CA ILE A 293 16.53 -10.42 -32.42
C ILE A 293 16.55 -11.74 -31.64
N ARG A 294 15.54 -12.61 -31.81
CA ARG A 294 15.53 -13.94 -31.19
C ARG A 294 16.71 -14.78 -31.61
N VAL A 295 16.98 -14.85 -32.92
CA VAL A 295 18.12 -15.60 -33.47
C VAL A 295 19.43 -15.07 -32.87
N LEU A 296 19.64 -13.75 -32.85
CA LEU A 296 20.82 -13.12 -32.25
C LEU A 296 21.00 -13.51 -30.77
N SER A 297 19.92 -13.54 -29.99
CA SER A 297 19.97 -13.92 -28.57
C SER A 297 20.38 -15.38 -28.33
N LEU A 298 20.11 -16.26 -29.31
CA LEU A 298 20.41 -17.68 -29.24
C LEU A 298 21.84 -18.00 -29.70
N ILE A 299 22.27 -17.39 -30.81
CA ILE A 299 23.59 -17.66 -31.41
C ILE A 299 24.73 -16.91 -30.75
N SER A 300 24.43 -15.79 -30.08
CA SER A 300 25.39 -14.91 -29.42
C SER A 300 24.83 -14.50 -28.05
N PRO A 301 24.83 -15.41 -27.06
CA PRO A 301 24.16 -15.21 -25.77
C PRO A 301 24.90 -14.25 -24.82
N SER A 302 26.13 -13.85 -25.15
CA SER A 302 26.95 -12.91 -24.38
C SER A 302 26.59 -11.46 -24.72
N SER A 303 26.42 -10.60 -23.72
CA SER A 303 26.06 -9.18 -23.92
C SER A 303 27.19 -8.30 -24.45
N ILE A 304 28.43 -8.79 -24.47
CA ILE A 304 29.61 -8.06 -24.96
C ILE A 304 30.06 -8.47 -26.36
N ASP A 305 29.46 -9.52 -26.92
CA ASP A 305 29.76 -10.00 -28.27
C ASP A 305 28.81 -9.35 -29.29
N GLY A 306 29.35 -8.83 -30.39
CA GLY A 306 28.61 -8.17 -31.46
C GLY A 306 27.77 -6.97 -31.01
N VAL A 307 28.29 -6.16 -30.07
CA VAL A 307 27.57 -5.03 -29.46
C VAL A 307 27.00 -4.07 -30.51
N GLU A 308 27.79 -3.70 -31.53
CA GLU A 308 27.34 -2.79 -32.58
C GLU A 308 26.22 -3.40 -33.42
N ILE A 309 26.38 -4.66 -33.85
CA ILE A 309 25.39 -5.40 -34.65
C ILE A 309 24.07 -5.50 -33.87
N LYS A 310 24.13 -6.02 -32.65
CA LYS A 310 22.96 -6.20 -31.79
C LYS A 310 22.28 -4.86 -31.49
N GLY A 311 23.06 -3.82 -31.21
CA GLY A 311 22.58 -2.47 -30.97
C GLY A 311 21.74 -1.90 -32.12
N LYS A 312 22.13 -2.15 -33.38
CA LYS A 312 21.36 -1.73 -34.56
C LYS A 312 19.95 -2.35 -34.58
N PHE A 313 19.82 -3.63 -34.24
CA PHE A 313 18.52 -4.32 -34.16
C PHE A 313 17.64 -3.80 -33.02
N ILE A 314 18.21 -3.52 -31.85
CA ILE A 314 17.47 -2.92 -30.72
C ILE A 314 17.00 -1.51 -31.06
N LYS A 315 17.87 -0.69 -31.66
CA LYS A 315 17.51 0.65 -32.10
C LYS A 315 16.38 0.61 -33.13
N ARG A 316 16.47 -0.30 -34.11
CA ARG A 316 15.41 -0.45 -35.11
C ARG A 316 14.08 -0.91 -34.49
N LEU A 317 14.12 -1.76 -33.45
CA LEU A 317 12.92 -2.18 -32.72
C LEU A 317 12.23 -0.98 -32.06
N ASP A 318 13.00 -0.11 -31.40
CA ASP A 318 12.48 1.12 -30.81
C ASP A 318 11.84 2.03 -31.88
N GLU A 319 12.49 2.21 -33.03
CA GLU A 319 11.94 2.97 -34.16
C GLU A 319 10.60 2.40 -34.65
N LEU A 320 10.49 1.09 -34.90
CA LEU A 320 9.24 0.46 -35.36
C LEU A 320 8.12 0.54 -34.32
N VAL A 321 8.46 0.40 -33.03
CA VAL A 321 7.53 0.59 -31.92
C VAL A 321 7.03 2.05 -31.88
N ASN A 322 7.92 3.02 -32.08
CA ASN A 322 7.60 4.45 -32.11
C ASN A 322 6.78 4.87 -33.33
N MET A 323 7.00 4.23 -34.48
CA MET A 323 6.18 4.38 -35.70
C MET A 323 4.82 3.68 -35.61
N GLY A 324 4.61 2.81 -34.62
CA GLY A 324 3.38 2.02 -34.47
C GLY A 324 3.26 0.86 -35.46
N LEU A 325 4.38 0.41 -36.04
CA LEU A 325 4.46 -0.74 -36.95
C LEU A 325 4.60 -2.07 -36.20
N GLU A 326 5.13 -2.05 -34.98
CA GLU A 326 5.15 -3.20 -34.08
C GLU A 326 3.79 -3.38 -33.39
N THR A 327 3.05 -4.42 -33.79
CA THR A 327 1.69 -4.71 -33.29
C THR A 327 1.61 -5.90 -32.33
N ASN A 328 2.70 -6.66 -32.18
CA ASN A 328 2.80 -7.86 -31.36
C ASN A 328 3.88 -7.71 -30.28
N ILE A 329 3.79 -6.64 -29.50
CA ILE A 329 4.74 -6.34 -28.43
C ILE A 329 4.81 -7.45 -27.36
N LYS A 330 3.73 -8.22 -27.18
CA LYS A 330 3.68 -9.38 -26.26
C LYS A 330 4.73 -10.44 -26.61
N ALA A 331 5.08 -10.59 -27.89
CA ALA A 331 6.04 -11.57 -28.37
C ALA A 331 7.50 -11.27 -27.94
N LEU A 332 7.80 -10.05 -27.50
CA LEU A 332 9.11 -9.65 -26.98
C LEU A 332 9.42 -10.26 -25.61
N ARG A 333 8.39 -10.67 -24.86
CA ARG A 333 8.54 -11.25 -23.51
C ARG A 333 9.44 -12.49 -23.47
N ASN A 334 9.37 -13.33 -24.51
CA ASN A 334 10.04 -14.65 -24.55
C ASN A 334 11.46 -14.58 -25.15
N ILE A 335 12.06 -13.40 -25.22
CA ILE A 335 13.41 -13.20 -25.75
C ILE A 335 14.41 -13.14 -24.59
N ASN A 336 15.57 -13.77 -24.75
CA ASN A 336 16.64 -13.67 -23.76
C ASN A 336 17.36 -12.31 -23.87
N TRP A 337 16.86 -11.32 -23.14
CA TRP A 337 17.39 -9.95 -23.17
C TRP A 337 18.75 -9.79 -22.51
N SER A 338 19.22 -10.76 -21.72
CA SER A 338 20.57 -10.73 -21.16
C SER A 338 21.67 -10.88 -22.22
N ALA A 339 21.32 -11.30 -23.44
CA ALA A 339 22.24 -11.44 -24.56
C ALA A 339 22.63 -10.10 -25.23
N PHE A 340 22.03 -8.99 -24.80
CA PHE A 340 22.23 -7.66 -25.37
C PHE A 340 22.80 -6.73 -24.29
N THR A 341 23.72 -5.84 -24.68
CA THR A 341 24.20 -4.76 -23.80
C THR A 341 23.01 -3.90 -23.35
N ASP A 342 22.82 -3.77 -22.03
CA ASP A 342 21.68 -3.09 -21.42
C ASP A 342 20.31 -3.56 -21.94
N GLY A 343 20.21 -4.80 -22.43
CA GLY A 343 19.03 -5.31 -23.14
C GLY A 343 17.75 -5.19 -22.34
N GLU A 344 17.76 -5.62 -21.08
CA GLU A 344 16.60 -5.48 -20.19
C GLU A 344 16.24 -4.00 -19.98
N ILE A 345 17.22 -3.11 -19.83
CA ILE A 345 16.99 -1.68 -19.61
C ILE A 345 16.33 -1.06 -20.84
N ASN A 346 16.88 -1.35 -22.03
CA ASN A 346 16.37 -0.84 -23.30
C ASN A 346 14.93 -1.31 -23.54
N VAL A 347 14.63 -2.59 -23.31
CA VAL A 347 13.29 -3.14 -23.53
C VAL A 347 12.30 -2.68 -22.47
N LYS A 348 12.74 -2.45 -21.23
CA LYS A 348 11.90 -1.79 -20.22
C LYS A 348 11.45 -0.41 -20.70
N GLN A 349 12.37 0.37 -21.26
CA GLN A 349 12.07 1.69 -21.80
C GLN A 349 11.11 1.62 -22.99
N ILE A 350 11.41 0.78 -23.99
CA ILE A 350 10.55 0.58 -25.17
C ILE A 350 9.13 0.17 -24.77
N LEU A 351 8.99 -0.80 -23.85
CA LEU A 351 7.69 -1.27 -23.38
C LEU A 351 6.94 -0.19 -22.59
N SER A 352 7.63 0.55 -21.73
CA SER A 352 7.03 1.64 -20.95
C SER A 352 6.52 2.76 -21.86
N ASP A 353 7.35 3.21 -22.79
CA ASP A 353 7.02 4.26 -23.74
C ASP A 353 5.87 3.85 -24.66
N PHE A 354 5.86 2.58 -25.10
CA PHE A 354 4.74 2.03 -25.84
C PHE A 354 3.43 2.11 -25.05
N ILE A 355 3.40 1.60 -23.81
CA ILE A 355 2.18 1.58 -22.98
C ILE A 355 1.69 3.01 -22.71
N ILE A 356 2.59 3.93 -22.32
CA ILE A 356 2.23 5.32 -22.01
C ILE A 356 1.71 6.03 -23.26
N ARG A 357 2.36 5.83 -24.42
CA ARG A 357 1.92 6.40 -25.69
C ARG A 357 0.55 5.85 -26.10
N GLU A 358 0.35 4.54 -25.99
CA GLU A 358 -0.90 3.88 -26.36
C GLU A 358 -2.05 4.39 -25.48
N LEU A 359 -1.85 4.47 -24.16
CA LEU A 359 -2.83 5.05 -23.24
C LEU A 359 -3.11 6.53 -23.53
N SER A 360 -2.14 7.27 -24.06
CA SER A 360 -2.29 8.68 -24.41
C SER A 360 -2.98 8.95 -25.74
N LYS A 361 -3.33 7.92 -26.53
CA LYS A 361 -3.98 8.09 -27.83
C LYS A 361 -5.42 8.58 -27.71
N ASN A 362 -5.79 9.56 -28.53
CA ASN A 362 -7.18 10.03 -28.63
C ASN A 362 -8.04 9.15 -29.56
N THR A 363 -7.42 8.51 -30.56
CA THR A 363 -8.05 7.65 -31.58
C THR A 363 -7.24 6.37 -31.77
N GLN A 364 -7.85 5.32 -32.31
CA GLN A 364 -7.18 4.04 -32.62
C GLN A 364 -6.42 3.41 -31.42
N PHE A 365 -6.98 3.55 -30.22
CA PHE A 365 -6.47 2.91 -29.00
C PHE A 365 -6.63 1.38 -29.09
N GLN A 366 -5.53 0.64 -28.96
CA GLN A 366 -5.50 -0.82 -29.02
C GLN A 366 -5.92 -1.45 -27.69
N LEU A 367 -7.22 -1.42 -27.42
CA LEU A 367 -7.83 -1.90 -26.17
C LEU A 367 -7.46 -3.35 -25.82
N GLU A 368 -7.65 -4.29 -26.76
CA GLU A 368 -7.41 -5.73 -26.52
C GLU A 368 -5.94 -6.04 -26.25
N LEU A 369 -5.04 -5.31 -26.92
CA LEU A 369 -3.60 -5.47 -26.71
C LEU A 369 -3.22 -5.07 -25.29
N ILE A 370 -3.66 -3.90 -24.83
CA ILE A 370 -3.38 -3.38 -23.48
C ILE A 370 -4.02 -4.25 -22.40
N VAL A 371 -5.28 -4.65 -22.56
CA VAL A 371 -5.96 -5.56 -21.61
C VAL A 371 -5.18 -6.86 -21.49
N GLY A 372 -4.79 -7.48 -22.60
CA GLY A 372 -4.02 -8.72 -22.53
C GLY A 372 -2.58 -8.53 -22.03
N LEU A 373 -2.00 -7.32 -22.03
CA LEU A 373 -0.75 -7.04 -21.29
C LEU A 373 -1.00 -7.01 -19.78
N PHE A 374 -2.13 -6.47 -19.32
CA PHE A 374 -2.49 -6.53 -17.91
C PHE A 374 -2.79 -7.94 -17.44
N ASP A 375 -3.46 -8.76 -18.26
CA ASP A 375 -3.68 -10.17 -17.92
C ASP A 375 -2.36 -10.90 -17.68
N ILE A 376 -1.37 -10.69 -18.57
CA ILE A 376 -0.01 -11.21 -18.38
C ILE A 376 0.58 -10.68 -17.05
N ALA A 377 0.53 -9.37 -16.83
CA ALA A 377 1.15 -8.72 -15.66
C ALA A 377 0.58 -9.15 -14.30
N PHE A 378 -0.69 -9.59 -14.26
CA PHE A 378 -1.40 -9.90 -13.02
C PHE A 378 -1.71 -11.38 -12.81
N ASN A 379 -1.97 -12.15 -13.85
CA ASN A 379 -2.48 -13.52 -13.71
C ASN A 379 -1.40 -14.60 -13.86
N GLU A 380 -0.23 -14.28 -14.43
CA GLU A 380 0.85 -15.25 -14.56
C GLU A 380 1.66 -15.42 -13.26
N GLN A 381 2.12 -16.66 -13.01
CA GLN A 381 2.80 -17.02 -11.77
C GLN A 381 4.24 -16.50 -11.70
N GLU A 382 4.95 -16.48 -12.83
CA GLU A 382 6.34 -16.05 -12.90
C GLU A 382 6.45 -14.52 -12.88
N LYS A 383 7.13 -13.96 -11.87
CA LYS A 383 7.31 -12.50 -11.77
C LYS A 383 8.67 -12.10 -12.31
N THR A 384 8.72 -11.76 -13.59
CA THR A 384 9.92 -11.21 -14.26
C THR A 384 9.87 -9.68 -14.34
N PHE A 385 10.97 -9.06 -14.80
CA PHE A 385 11.03 -7.62 -15.03
C PHE A 385 9.94 -7.11 -15.98
N TRP A 386 9.49 -7.94 -16.92
CA TRP A 386 8.42 -7.64 -17.87
C TRP A 386 7.11 -7.29 -17.17
N HIS A 387 6.75 -8.06 -16.14
CA HIS A 387 5.51 -7.89 -15.37
C HIS A 387 5.54 -6.61 -14.54
N THR A 388 6.68 -6.31 -13.91
CA THR A 388 6.86 -5.05 -13.18
C THR A 388 6.78 -3.85 -14.11
N THR A 389 7.42 -3.90 -15.28
CA THR A 389 7.40 -2.79 -16.24
C THR A 389 6.00 -2.44 -16.74
N ILE A 390 5.16 -3.43 -17.04
CA ILE A 390 3.76 -3.15 -17.45
C ILE A 390 3.01 -2.40 -16.35
N ARG A 391 3.15 -2.84 -15.09
CA ARG A 391 2.50 -2.21 -13.94
C ARG A 391 3.05 -0.80 -13.68
N ASP A 392 4.37 -0.63 -13.75
CA ASP A 392 5.05 0.64 -13.50
C ASP A 392 4.72 1.66 -14.59
N ALA A 393 4.69 1.26 -15.86
CA ALA A 393 4.31 2.12 -16.98
C ALA A 393 2.86 2.60 -16.85
N PHE A 394 1.93 1.73 -16.46
CA PHE A 394 0.55 2.13 -16.20
C PHE A 394 0.43 3.05 -14.98
N LYS A 395 1.16 2.76 -13.91
CA LYS A 395 1.23 3.63 -12.71
C LYS A 395 1.81 5.01 -13.07
N GLN A 396 2.83 5.06 -13.92
CA GLN A 396 3.40 6.31 -14.45
C GLN A 396 2.36 7.07 -15.28
N ALA A 397 1.66 6.39 -16.20
CA ALA A 397 0.63 7.00 -17.03
C ALA A 397 -0.51 7.62 -16.20
N THR A 398 -1.00 6.87 -15.20
CA THR A 398 -2.10 7.28 -14.30
C THR A 398 -1.71 8.35 -13.29
N SER A 399 -0.41 8.59 -13.10
CA SER A 399 0.10 9.71 -12.30
C SER A 399 0.10 11.05 -13.07
N THR A 400 -0.18 11.03 -14.38
CA THR A 400 -0.33 12.26 -15.19
C THR A 400 -1.79 12.69 -15.25
N SER A 401 -2.08 13.98 -15.45
CA SER A 401 -3.45 14.51 -15.59
C SER A 401 -3.98 14.53 -17.04
N LYS A 402 -3.46 13.67 -17.93
CA LYS A 402 -3.86 13.69 -19.36
C LYS A 402 -5.25 13.08 -19.55
N ILE A 403 -6.19 13.89 -20.06
CA ILE A 403 -7.58 13.52 -20.40
C ILE A 403 -7.67 12.21 -21.20
N ALA A 404 -6.83 12.04 -22.24
CA ALA A 404 -6.86 10.86 -23.11
C ALA A 404 -6.63 9.56 -22.34
N ILE A 405 -5.73 9.58 -21.35
CA ILE A 405 -5.39 8.41 -20.52
C ILE A 405 -6.61 7.97 -19.72
N PHE A 406 -7.26 8.89 -19.00
CA PHE A 406 -8.43 8.53 -18.19
C PHE A 406 -9.63 8.09 -19.03
N LYS A 407 -9.82 8.65 -20.22
CA LYS A 407 -10.82 8.14 -21.18
C LYS A 407 -10.52 6.70 -21.61
N ASN A 408 -9.27 6.37 -21.88
CA ASN A 408 -8.88 5.01 -22.26
C ASN A 408 -8.89 4.04 -21.06
N ILE A 409 -8.59 4.51 -19.85
CA ILE A 409 -8.78 3.74 -18.61
C ILE A 409 -10.24 3.30 -18.48
N TRP A 410 -11.21 4.20 -18.66
CA TRP A 410 -12.63 3.81 -18.64
C TRP A 410 -12.98 2.73 -19.66
N LYS A 411 -12.41 2.78 -20.87
CA LYS A 411 -12.58 1.69 -21.87
C LYS A 411 -11.99 0.38 -21.40
N ILE A 412 -10.80 0.42 -20.78
CA ILE A 412 -10.16 -0.77 -20.20
C ILE A 412 -11.05 -1.35 -19.09
N LEU A 413 -11.56 -0.50 -18.19
CA LEU A 413 -12.42 -0.94 -17.09
C LEU A 413 -13.69 -1.63 -17.62
N ASP A 414 -14.40 -1.03 -18.57
CA ASP A 414 -15.63 -1.63 -19.12
C ASP A 414 -15.39 -2.92 -19.94
N TYR A 415 -14.20 -3.09 -20.50
CA TYR A 415 -13.84 -4.31 -21.23
C TYR A 415 -13.41 -5.45 -20.30
N SER A 416 -12.77 -5.12 -19.17
CA SER A 416 -12.12 -6.08 -18.27
C SER A 416 -13.10 -6.97 -17.49
N GLU A 417 -12.62 -8.14 -17.07
CA GLU A 417 -13.29 -9.02 -16.10
C GLU A 417 -13.08 -8.53 -14.65
N GLU A 418 -13.91 -9.03 -13.72
CA GLU A 418 -13.96 -8.57 -12.33
C GLU A 418 -12.60 -8.64 -11.60
N THR A 419 -11.84 -9.72 -11.79
CA THR A 419 -10.53 -9.90 -11.15
C THR A 419 -9.50 -8.90 -11.66
N LEU A 420 -9.50 -8.63 -12.96
CA LEU A 420 -8.59 -7.68 -13.60
C LEU A 420 -8.94 -6.23 -13.20
N LEU A 421 -10.22 -5.91 -13.05
CA LEU A 421 -10.68 -4.61 -12.56
C LEU A 421 -10.06 -4.25 -11.21
N ILE A 422 -10.16 -5.16 -10.24
CA ILE A 422 -9.58 -4.97 -8.90
C ILE A 422 -8.07 -4.71 -9.00
N ASN A 423 -7.38 -5.51 -9.81
CA ASN A 423 -5.95 -5.40 -10.05
C ASN A 423 -5.55 -4.07 -10.70
N ILE A 424 -6.27 -3.59 -11.70
CA ILE A 424 -6.01 -2.30 -12.36
C ILE A 424 -6.09 -1.17 -11.34
N PHE A 425 -7.11 -1.19 -10.47
CA PHE A 425 -7.22 -0.15 -9.44
C PHE A 425 -6.02 -0.14 -8.50
N THR A 426 -5.38 -1.27 -8.18
CA THR A 426 -4.14 -1.28 -7.38
C THR A 426 -3.01 -0.40 -7.95
N LEU A 427 -3.03 -0.13 -9.26
CA LEU A 427 -2.05 0.71 -9.93
C LEU A 427 -2.44 2.18 -10.02
N ILE A 428 -3.74 2.50 -9.91
CA ILE A 428 -4.22 3.89 -9.94
C ILE A 428 -3.95 4.52 -8.57
N PRO A 429 -3.21 5.65 -8.50
CA PRO A 429 -2.87 6.31 -7.24
C PRO A 429 -4.08 6.59 -6.37
N TYR A 430 -3.90 6.45 -5.06
CA TYR A 430 -4.95 6.66 -4.07
C TYR A 430 -5.06 8.14 -3.66
N THR A 431 -5.34 9.02 -4.64
CA THR A 431 -5.36 10.47 -4.45
C THR A 431 -6.70 11.08 -4.91
N THR A 432 -7.02 12.26 -4.38
CA THR A 432 -8.18 13.05 -4.84
C THR A 432 -8.02 13.53 -6.29
N GLY A 433 -6.78 13.73 -6.76
CA GLY A 433 -6.48 14.05 -8.16
C GLY A 433 -6.84 12.91 -9.12
N SER A 434 -6.60 11.66 -8.73
CA SER A 434 -7.03 10.48 -9.50
C SER A 434 -8.55 10.31 -9.50
N GLU A 435 -9.21 10.57 -8.36
CA GLU A 435 -10.67 10.61 -8.28
C GLU A 435 -11.26 11.67 -9.25
N SER A 436 -10.75 12.90 -9.20
CA SER A 436 -11.20 13.99 -10.09
C SER A 436 -10.97 13.64 -11.56
N SER A 437 -9.78 13.13 -11.91
CA SER A 437 -9.45 12.82 -13.31
C SER A 437 -10.32 11.70 -13.89
N LEU A 438 -10.67 10.71 -13.07
CA LEU A 438 -11.64 9.67 -13.46
C LEU A 438 -13.05 10.24 -13.56
N LEU A 439 -13.47 11.10 -12.62
CA LEU A 439 -14.79 11.73 -12.61
C LEU A 439 -15.00 12.63 -13.84
N ASP A 440 -14.02 13.49 -14.14
CA ASP A 440 -14.06 14.43 -15.26
C ASP A 440 -14.10 13.72 -16.63
N ASN A 441 -13.70 12.45 -16.68
CA ASN A 441 -13.60 11.66 -17.90
C ASN A 441 -14.54 10.45 -17.91
N ILE A 442 -15.51 10.39 -16.99
CA ILE A 442 -16.49 9.32 -16.93
C ILE A 442 -17.30 9.24 -18.24
N PRO A 443 -17.46 8.06 -18.85
CA PRO A 443 -18.24 7.92 -20.09
C PRO A 443 -19.73 8.13 -19.82
N ALA A 444 -20.52 8.43 -20.85
CA ALA A 444 -21.98 8.61 -20.72
C ALA A 444 -22.69 7.33 -20.22
N VAL A 445 -22.19 6.16 -20.61
CA VAL A 445 -22.68 4.84 -20.18
C VAL A 445 -21.50 4.07 -19.61
N VAL A 446 -21.67 3.49 -18.43
CA VAL A 446 -20.76 2.54 -17.78
C VAL A 446 -21.53 1.23 -17.65
N GLN A 447 -20.91 0.08 -17.95
CA GLN A 447 -21.63 -1.20 -17.91
C GLN A 447 -22.04 -1.57 -16.47
N GLU A 448 -23.17 -2.27 -16.32
CA GLU A 448 -23.67 -2.67 -14.99
C GLU A 448 -22.67 -3.58 -14.25
N LYS A 449 -21.98 -4.48 -14.97
CA LYS A 449 -20.93 -5.35 -14.41
C LYS A 449 -19.79 -4.55 -13.79
N THR A 450 -19.33 -3.53 -14.51
CA THR A 450 -18.25 -2.64 -14.10
C THR A 450 -18.68 -1.85 -12.88
N SER A 451 -19.87 -1.24 -12.94
CA SER A 451 -20.42 -0.41 -11.86
C SER A 451 -20.55 -1.15 -10.54
N LYS A 452 -21.07 -2.40 -10.56
CA LYS A 452 -21.16 -3.24 -9.35
C LYS A 452 -19.79 -3.47 -8.69
N THR A 453 -18.77 -3.71 -9.51
CA THR A 453 -17.40 -3.98 -9.06
C THR A 453 -16.72 -2.71 -8.54
N ILE A 454 -16.79 -1.60 -9.27
CA ILE A 454 -16.05 -0.37 -8.90
C ILE A 454 -16.70 0.37 -7.73
N VAL A 455 -17.99 0.18 -7.45
CA VAL A 455 -18.67 0.77 -6.27
C VAL A 455 -18.02 0.29 -4.97
N SER A 456 -17.68 -1.00 -4.83
CA SER A 456 -16.98 -1.49 -3.64
C SER A 456 -15.58 -0.88 -3.54
N ILE A 457 -14.86 -0.80 -4.66
CA ILE A 457 -13.53 -0.20 -4.73
C ILE A 457 -13.58 1.29 -4.33
N PHE A 458 -14.52 2.07 -4.85
CA PHE A 458 -14.66 3.50 -4.53
C PHE A 458 -15.05 3.73 -3.07
N LYS A 459 -15.86 2.83 -2.51
CA LYS A 459 -16.17 2.81 -1.08
C LYS A 459 -14.93 2.58 -0.22
N ASP A 460 -14.14 1.54 -0.52
CA ASP A 460 -12.90 1.25 0.21
C ASP A 460 -11.90 2.40 0.08
N ARG A 461 -11.95 3.05 -1.09
CA ARG A 461 -11.17 4.22 -1.45
C ARG A 461 -11.69 5.56 -0.91
N LYS A 462 -12.84 5.60 -0.25
CA LYS A 462 -13.48 6.86 0.16
C LYS A 462 -13.56 7.91 -0.96
N TRP A 463 -13.64 7.47 -2.22
CA TRP A 463 -13.81 8.31 -3.40
C TRP A 463 -15.29 8.65 -3.53
N TYR A 464 -15.74 9.54 -2.64
CA TYR A 464 -17.14 9.81 -2.39
C TYR A 464 -17.85 10.43 -3.59
N LEU A 465 -17.18 11.27 -4.39
CA LEU A 465 -17.79 11.90 -5.56
C LEU A 465 -17.96 10.91 -6.70
N LEU A 466 -16.94 10.09 -6.97
CA LEU A 466 -17.05 9.01 -7.97
C LEU A 466 -18.09 7.98 -7.57
N HIS A 467 -18.14 7.59 -6.29
CA HIS A 467 -19.16 6.69 -5.78
C HIS A 467 -20.56 7.27 -5.98
N ALA A 468 -20.78 8.54 -5.60
CA ALA A 468 -22.06 9.23 -5.80
C ALA A 468 -22.48 9.29 -7.27
N GLU A 469 -21.56 9.65 -8.17
CA GLU A 469 -21.82 9.75 -9.61
C GLU A 469 -22.16 8.40 -10.24
N ILE A 470 -21.46 7.32 -9.88
CA ILE A 470 -21.78 5.97 -10.36
C ILE A 470 -23.13 5.49 -9.85
N LEU A 471 -23.48 5.77 -8.59
CA LEU A 471 -24.80 5.43 -8.04
C LEU A 471 -25.93 6.13 -8.80
N LEU A 472 -25.79 7.43 -9.11
CA LEU A 472 -26.81 8.20 -9.83
C LEU A 472 -27.09 7.68 -11.25
N ARG A 473 -26.16 6.94 -11.85
CA ARG A 473 -26.32 6.34 -13.18
C ARG A 473 -27.08 5.02 -13.19
N HIS A 474 -27.18 4.35 -12.04
CA HIS A 474 -27.74 3.01 -11.92
C HIS A 474 -28.89 2.92 -10.92
N MET A 475 -29.17 3.99 -10.18
CA MET A 475 -30.19 4.04 -9.14
C MET A 475 -30.95 5.35 -9.18
N GLU A 476 -32.22 5.31 -8.75
CA GLU A 476 -32.98 6.54 -8.49
C GLU A 476 -32.31 7.39 -7.40
N ILE A 477 -32.41 8.72 -7.53
CA ILE A 477 -31.70 9.70 -6.70
C ILE A 477 -31.86 9.48 -5.19
N ILE A 478 -33.04 9.05 -4.74
CA ILE A 478 -33.33 8.77 -3.32
C ILE A 478 -32.56 7.54 -2.84
N ASN A 479 -32.50 6.48 -3.64
CA ASN A 479 -31.79 5.24 -3.30
C ASN A 479 -30.26 5.44 -3.37
N ALA A 480 -29.79 6.24 -4.33
CA ALA A 480 -28.40 6.68 -4.41
C ALA A 480 -28.01 7.46 -3.15
N LEU A 481 -28.83 8.44 -2.74
CA LEU A 481 -28.57 9.22 -1.53
C LEU A 481 -28.56 8.38 -0.25
N LYS A 482 -29.51 7.45 -0.09
CA LYS A 482 -29.52 6.52 1.06
C LYS A 482 -28.24 5.67 1.12
N SER A 483 -27.79 5.17 -0.03
CA SER A 483 -26.55 4.39 -0.14
C SER A 483 -25.31 5.24 0.19
N GLN A 484 -25.28 6.49 -0.30
CA GLN A 484 -24.20 7.44 -0.01
C GLN A 484 -24.17 7.87 1.45
N LEU A 485 -25.33 8.12 2.07
CA LEU A 485 -25.44 8.46 3.49
C LEU A 485 -24.90 7.34 4.38
N LYS A 486 -25.21 6.08 4.04
CA LYS A 486 -24.67 4.91 4.74
C LYS A 486 -23.15 4.80 4.58
N LEU A 487 -22.61 5.13 3.42
CA LEU A 487 -21.16 5.14 3.19
C LEU A 487 -20.47 6.24 4.01
N GLU A 488 -21.02 7.44 3.97
CA GLU A 488 -20.43 8.61 4.60
C GLU A 488 -20.86 8.79 6.06
N GLU A 489 -21.66 7.91 6.66
CA GLU A 489 -22.29 8.08 7.99
C GLU A 489 -21.36 8.66 9.06
N LYS A 490 -20.12 8.13 9.13
CA LYS A 490 -19.10 8.53 10.11
C LYS A 490 -18.31 9.79 9.72
N GLU A 491 -18.40 10.23 8.47
CA GLU A 491 -17.74 11.45 7.99
C GLU A 491 -18.45 12.69 8.52
N LYS A 492 -17.66 13.72 8.85
CA LYS A 492 -18.21 15.03 9.21
C LYS A 492 -18.94 15.64 8.02
N PHE A 493 -19.93 16.49 8.29
CA PHE A 493 -20.70 17.17 7.26
C PHE A 493 -19.83 17.85 6.19
N ASP A 494 -18.78 18.57 6.60
CA ASP A 494 -17.88 19.27 5.68
C ASP A 494 -17.20 18.34 4.68
N LYS A 495 -16.85 17.12 5.13
CA LYS A 495 -16.21 16.09 4.31
C LYS A 495 -17.19 15.18 3.59
N SER A 496 -18.49 15.37 3.81
CA SER A 496 -19.54 14.54 3.21
C SER A 496 -19.89 15.02 1.78
N ILE A 497 -18.87 15.03 0.92
CA ILE A 497 -18.93 15.67 -0.40
C ILE A 497 -19.85 14.91 -1.38
N GLY A 498 -19.94 13.58 -1.29
CA GLY A 498 -20.85 12.80 -2.14
C GLY A 498 -22.30 13.01 -1.75
N VAL A 499 -22.61 13.05 -0.45
CA VAL A 499 -23.96 13.42 0.05
C VAL A 499 -24.37 14.80 -0.46
N LYS A 500 -23.50 15.81 -0.32
CA LYS A 500 -23.76 17.16 -0.83
C LYS A 500 -24.01 17.16 -2.35
N TYR A 501 -23.16 16.45 -3.10
CA TYR A 501 -23.26 16.34 -4.55
C TYR A 501 -24.59 15.75 -5.03
N ILE A 502 -25.14 14.75 -4.32
CA ILE A 502 -26.44 14.18 -4.66
C ILE A 502 -27.57 15.12 -4.24
N VAL A 503 -27.50 15.70 -3.04
CA VAL A 503 -28.56 16.59 -2.50
C VAL A 503 -28.73 17.86 -3.33
N GLU A 504 -27.68 18.40 -3.93
CA GLU A 504 -27.78 19.55 -4.86
C GLU A 504 -28.73 19.29 -6.04
N LYS A 505 -28.94 18.02 -6.41
CA LYS A 505 -29.83 17.60 -7.50
C LYS A 505 -31.27 17.33 -7.04
N LEU A 506 -31.56 17.42 -5.73
CA LEU A 506 -32.91 17.23 -5.17
C LEU A 506 -33.70 18.55 -5.07
N GLY A 507 -35.00 18.48 -5.35
CA GLY A 507 -35.95 19.56 -5.06
C GLY A 507 -36.18 19.76 -3.55
N ASP A 508 -36.63 20.95 -3.14
CA ASP A 508 -36.82 21.30 -1.72
C ASP A 508 -37.77 20.34 -0.98
N ASN A 509 -38.91 20.00 -1.59
CA ASN A 509 -39.90 19.12 -0.97
C ASN A 509 -39.35 17.69 -0.80
N GLN A 510 -38.67 17.16 -1.83
CA GLN A 510 -38.05 15.84 -1.76
C GLN A 510 -36.96 15.77 -0.69
N LEU A 511 -36.20 16.86 -0.51
CA LEU A 511 -35.21 16.96 0.56
C LEU A 511 -35.90 16.98 1.93
N ILE A 512 -36.94 17.78 2.12
CA ILE A 512 -37.67 17.84 3.40
C ILE A 512 -38.29 16.48 3.74
N ASP A 513 -39.00 15.85 2.80
CA ASP A 513 -39.61 14.53 3.00
C ASP A 513 -38.56 13.48 3.40
N LEU A 514 -37.40 13.50 2.72
CA LEU A 514 -36.31 12.58 3.04
C LEU A 514 -35.70 12.87 4.40
N THR A 515 -35.43 14.15 4.73
CA THR A 515 -34.92 14.56 6.03
C THR A 515 -35.87 14.15 7.14
N LEU A 516 -37.19 14.32 6.96
CA LEU A 516 -38.20 13.91 7.93
C LEU A 516 -38.26 12.39 8.11
N SER A 517 -38.14 11.62 7.02
CA SER A 517 -38.18 10.15 7.08
C SER A 517 -36.94 9.51 7.71
N THR A 518 -35.78 10.19 7.63
CA THR A 518 -34.48 9.65 8.09
C THR A 518 -34.00 10.28 9.40
N CYS A 519 -34.40 11.52 9.68
CA CYS A 519 -33.88 12.36 10.75
C CYS A 519 -32.34 12.44 10.78
N ASP A 520 -31.69 12.33 9.61
CA ASP A 520 -30.24 12.36 9.50
C ASP A 520 -29.69 13.77 9.76
N ASN A 521 -28.69 13.88 10.63
CA ASN A 521 -28.13 15.17 11.05
C ASN A 521 -27.51 15.98 9.90
N LYS A 522 -26.95 15.34 8.88
CA LYS A 522 -26.36 16.02 7.73
C LYS A 522 -27.46 16.56 6.81
N LEU A 523 -28.49 15.75 6.59
CA LEU A 523 -29.66 16.22 5.84
C LEU A 523 -30.34 17.39 6.57
N ILE A 524 -30.46 17.34 7.91
CA ILE A 524 -30.97 18.46 8.70
C ILE A 524 -30.14 19.73 8.45
N GLN A 525 -28.80 19.65 8.47
CA GLN A 525 -27.95 20.82 8.20
C GLN A 525 -28.20 21.40 6.79
N ILE A 526 -28.28 20.56 5.75
CA ILE A 526 -28.54 21.04 4.38
C ILE A 526 -29.96 21.63 4.27
N THR A 527 -30.95 21.00 4.90
CA THR A 527 -32.33 21.51 4.94
C THR A 527 -32.38 22.87 5.62
N VAL A 528 -31.66 23.07 6.73
CA VAL A 528 -31.55 24.36 7.42
C VAL A 528 -30.90 25.42 6.51
N ASP A 529 -29.81 25.09 5.81
CA ASP A 529 -29.16 26.01 4.86
C ASP A 529 -30.12 26.47 3.75
N ARG A 530 -31.00 25.58 3.27
CA ARG A 530 -32.06 25.95 2.31
C ARG A 530 -33.16 26.80 2.94
N ILE A 531 -33.60 26.47 4.15
CA ILE A 531 -34.60 27.23 4.92
C ILE A 531 -34.12 28.67 5.16
N LEU A 532 -32.86 28.87 5.54
CA LEU A 532 -32.30 30.21 5.78
C LEU A 532 -32.32 31.10 4.52
N LYS A 533 -32.23 30.49 3.34
CA LYS A 533 -32.39 31.19 2.04
C LYS A 533 -33.86 31.36 1.64
N LYS A 534 -34.73 30.43 2.04
CA LYS A 534 -36.15 30.36 1.67
C LYS A 534 -37.01 30.01 2.88
N LYS A 535 -37.33 31.03 3.68
CA LYS A 535 -38.09 30.92 4.94
C LYS A 535 -39.46 30.25 4.78
N SER A 536 -40.07 30.33 3.60
CA SER A 536 -41.37 29.71 3.32
C SER A 536 -41.38 28.18 3.45
N LEU A 537 -40.21 27.53 3.48
CA LEU A 537 -40.06 26.09 3.73
C LEU A 537 -40.43 25.70 5.18
N LEU A 538 -40.53 26.63 6.12
CA LEU A 538 -41.00 26.37 7.50
C LEU A 538 -42.52 26.40 7.65
N LYS A 539 -43.29 26.74 6.60
CA LYS A 539 -44.76 26.86 6.72
C LYS A 539 -45.46 25.59 7.19
N GLU A 540 -44.87 24.43 6.93
CA GLU A 540 -45.39 23.12 7.31
C GLU A 540 -44.76 22.57 8.61
N LEU A 541 -44.09 23.44 9.39
CA LEU A 541 -43.48 23.07 10.66
C LEU A 541 -44.52 22.42 11.58
N ASN A 542 -44.24 21.18 11.99
CA ASN A 542 -45.05 20.44 12.94
C ASN A 542 -44.21 20.05 14.15
N VAL A 543 -44.45 20.69 15.29
CA VAL A 543 -43.70 20.46 16.54
C VAL A 543 -43.95 19.08 17.16
N ASP A 544 -45.02 18.38 16.76
CA ASP A 544 -45.27 17.01 17.23
C ASP A 544 -44.34 15.99 16.57
N ILE A 545 -43.65 16.37 15.49
CA ILE A 545 -42.67 15.52 14.80
C ILE A 545 -41.26 15.86 15.35
N PRO A 546 -40.57 14.95 16.05
CA PRO A 546 -39.26 15.23 16.65
C PRO A 546 -38.20 15.71 15.65
N CYS A 547 -38.24 15.20 14.40
CA CYS A 547 -37.33 15.67 13.35
C CYS A 547 -37.56 17.14 12.99
N TRP A 548 -38.82 17.59 12.95
CA TRP A 548 -39.15 19.00 12.72
C TRP A 548 -38.62 19.88 13.84
N LEU A 549 -38.68 19.42 15.10
CA LEU A 549 -38.04 20.12 16.22
C LEU A 549 -36.51 20.22 16.07
N ASN A 550 -35.86 19.18 15.54
CA ASN A 550 -34.41 19.21 15.29
C ASN A 550 -34.04 20.18 14.15
N ILE A 551 -34.85 20.21 13.07
CA ILE A 551 -34.71 21.18 11.97
C ILE A 551 -34.90 22.60 12.52
N TRP A 552 -36.04 22.84 13.19
CA TRP A 552 -36.39 24.17 13.69
C TRP A 552 -35.40 24.66 14.73
N SER A 553 -35.03 23.85 15.71
CA SER A 553 -34.02 24.21 16.71
C SER A 553 -32.67 24.54 16.09
N SER A 554 -32.28 23.84 15.01
CA SER A 554 -31.07 24.16 14.25
C SER A 554 -31.21 25.50 13.53
N THR A 555 -32.35 25.78 12.88
CA THR A 555 -32.65 27.11 12.30
C THR A 555 -32.60 28.22 13.36
N LEU A 556 -33.21 28.01 14.51
CA LEU A 556 -33.26 28.98 15.62
C LEU A 556 -31.88 29.30 16.21
N LYS A 557 -30.93 28.35 16.17
CA LYS A 557 -29.54 28.63 16.58
C LYS A 557 -28.91 29.72 15.70
N HIS A 558 -29.30 29.82 14.43
CA HIS A 558 -28.84 30.86 13.50
C HIS A 558 -29.66 32.15 13.63
N THR A 559 -30.99 32.06 13.66
CA THR A 559 -31.85 33.26 13.61
C THR A 559 -32.01 33.94 14.97
N LYS A 560 -31.82 33.22 16.08
CA LYS A 560 -32.03 33.68 17.46
C LYS A 560 -33.41 34.28 17.73
N SER A 561 -34.42 33.92 16.92
CA SER A 561 -35.79 34.42 17.04
C SER A 561 -36.78 33.27 17.10
N ILE A 562 -37.50 33.13 18.23
CA ILE A 562 -38.51 32.09 18.44
C ILE A 562 -39.70 32.19 17.46
N THR A 563 -39.95 33.36 16.86
CA THR A 563 -41.08 33.56 15.95
C THR A 563 -40.81 33.05 14.54
N GLU A 564 -39.56 32.73 14.21
CA GLU A 564 -39.16 32.33 12.86
C GLU A 564 -39.85 31.03 12.43
N GLY A 565 -40.66 31.12 11.36
CA GLY A 565 -41.40 29.99 10.80
C GLY A 565 -42.73 29.68 11.49
N ILE A 566 -43.11 30.46 12.51
CA ILE A 566 -44.37 30.32 13.24
C ILE A 566 -45.16 31.64 13.29
N GLU A 567 -44.88 32.56 12.37
CA GLU A 567 -45.48 33.89 12.35
C GLU A 567 -47.01 33.80 12.28
N GLY A 568 -47.67 34.46 13.24
CA GLY A 568 -49.13 34.44 13.40
C GLY A 568 -49.71 33.24 14.17
N ASN A 569 -48.88 32.29 14.61
CA ASN A 569 -49.27 31.13 15.43
C ASN A 569 -48.40 30.98 16.70
N GLU A 570 -47.70 32.03 17.11
CA GLU A 570 -46.62 31.97 18.10
C GLU A 570 -47.09 31.38 19.43
N GLN A 571 -48.17 31.92 20.00
CA GLN A 571 -48.71 31.45 21.28
C GLN A 571 -49.15 29.98 21.20
N LYS A 572 -49.81 29.58 20.10
CA LYS A 572 -50.29 28.20 19.92
C LYS A 572 -49.13 27.21 19.87
N VAL A 573 -48.05 27.57 19.18
CA VAL A 573 -46.84 26.73 19.10
C VAL A 573 -46.13 26.68 20.46
N VAL A 574 -46.01 27.81 21.17
CA VAL A 574 -45.43 27.84 22.52
C VAL A 574 -46.22 26.94 23.47
N ASP A 575 -47.57 27.02 23.45
CA ASP A 575 -48.42 26.16 24.26
C ASP A 575 -48.19 24.67 23.92
N SER A 576 -48.02 24.34 22.64
CA SER A 576 -47.70 22.98 22.18
C SER A 576 -46.32 22.52 22.68
N ILE A 577 -45.32 23.40 22.70
CA ILE A 577 -44.01 23.10 23.29
C ILE A 577 -44.12 22.87 24.80
N LEU A 578 -44.94 23.64 25.52
CA LEU A 578 -45.20 23.41 26.94
C LEU A 578 -45.89 22.07 27.18
N ASP A 579 -46.85 21.70 26.32
CA ASP A 579 -47.50 20.38 26.37
C ASP A 579 -46.46 19.25 26.18
N LEU A 580 -45.51 19.39 25.25
CA LEU A 580 -44.41 18.44 25.08
C LEU A 580 -43.51 18.35 26.32
N ILE A 581 -43.19 19.48 26.97
CA ILE A 581 -42.39 19.52 28.21
C ILE A 581 -43.14 18.81 29.36
N ILE A 582 -44.45 19.03 29.49
CA ILE A 582 -45.28 18.34 30.49
C ILE A 582 -45.30 16.84 30.23
N ALA A 583 -45.42 16.43 28.96
CA ALA A 583 -45.41 15.03 28.54
C ALA A 583 -44.01 14.39 28.62
N GLU A 584 -42.98 15.12 29.04
CA GLU A 584 -41.57 14.68 29.07
C GLU A 584 -41.00 14.27 27.70
N ASN A 585 -41.60 14.77 26.62
CA ASN A 585 -41.04 14.61 25.29
C ASN A 585 -39.78 15.48 25.14
N PRO A 586 -38.76 15.00 24.42
CA PRO A 586 -37.51 15.73 24.27
C PRO A 586 -37.73 17.01 23.45
N VAL A 587 -37.52 18.17 24.08
CA VAL A 587 -37.54 19.48 23.43
C VAL A 587 -36.11 20.04 23.42
N PRO A 588 -35.57 20.46 22.25
CA PRO A 588 -34.26 21.11 22.16
C PRO A 588 -34.11 22.33 23.08
N GLU A 589 -33.01 22.40 23.83
CA GLU A 589 -32.76 23.43 24.86
C GLU A 589 -32.88 24.88 24.32
N ILE A 590 -32.43 25.12 23.09
CA ILE A 590 -32.51 26.46 22.45
C ILE A 590 -33.95 26.96 22.29
N ILE A 591 -34.92 26.07 22.09
CA ILE A 591 -36.34 26.45 21.98
C ILE A 591 -36.81 26.94 23.36
N ILE A 592 -36.50 26.19 24.42
CA ILE A 592 -36.85 26.54 25.80
C ILE A 592 -36.18 27.86 26.22
N GLU A 593 -34.91 28.04 25.87
CA GLU A 593 -34.16 29.27 26.12
C GLU A 593 -34.83 30.48 25.47
N LEU A 594 -35.12 30.41 24.18
CA LEU A 594 -35.70 31.53 23.45
C LEU A 594 -37.13 31.86 23.93
N ILE A 595 -37.91 30.86 24.36
CA ILE A 595 -39.18 31.11 25.05
C ILE A 595 -38.91 31.83 26.38
N ALA A 596 -37.99 31.31 27.22
CA ALA A 596 -37.68 31.86 28.54
C ALA A 596 -37.17 33.30 28.50
N THR A 597 -36.47 33.71 27.45
CA THR A 597 -35.90 35.05 27.29
C THR A 597 -36.78 36.00 26.47
N SER A 598 -37.97 35.56 26.06
CA SER A 598 -38.91 36.38 25.28
C SER A 598 -40.18 36.69 26.07
N ILE A 599 -41.10 37.43 25.44
CA ILE A 599 -42.42 37.73 25.99
C ILE A 599 -43.25 36.47 26.27
N TYR A 600 -42.90 35.34 25.62
CA TYR A 600 -43.58 34.05 25.78
C TYR A 600 -43.18 33.30 27.06
N SER A 601 -42.28 33.87 27.87
CA SER A 601 -41.95 33.36 29.21
C SER A 601 -43.05 33.62 30.25
N ASP A 602 -43.94 34.59 30.00
CA ASP A 602 -45.16 34.77 30.78
C ASP A 602 -46.21 33.75 30.33
N ILE A 603 -46.34 32.67 31.11
CA ILE A 603 -47.30 31.61 30.85
C ILE A 603 -48.54 31.72 31.75
N SER A 604 -48.87 32.93 32.21
CA SER A 604 -50.03 33.17 33.10
C SER A 604 -51.37 32.83 32.43
N ASN A 605 -51.45 32.83 31.09
CA ASN A 605 -52.62 32.43 30.31
C ASN A 605 -52.66 30.92 29.99
N TYR A 606 -51.58 30.20 30.23
CA TYR A 606 -51.48 28.80 29.89
C TYR A 606 -52.19 27.93 30.95
N LYS A 607 -53.10 27.05 30.49
CA LYS A 607 -54.04 26.33 31.36
C LYS A 607 -53.40 25.30 32.30
N ASN A 608 -52.28 24.68 31.90
CA ASN A 608 -51.60 23.63 32.66
C ASN A 608 -50.29 24.13 33.32
N ARG A 609 -50.17 25.44 33.61
CA ARG A 609 -48.91 26.04 34.08
C ARG A 609 -48.40 25.44 35.40
N ASP A 610 -49.30 24.96 36.25
CA ASP A 610 -48.98 24.27 37.52
C ASP A 610 -48.10 23.03 37.31
N LYS A 611 -48.32 22.31 36.21
CA LYS A 611 -47.55 21.12 35.84
C LYS A 611 -46.20 21.45 35.22
N CYS A 612 -46.04 22.65 34.67
CA CYS A 612 -44.80 23.06 34.00
C CYS A 612 -43.63 23.23 34.96
N TRP A 613 -43.84 23.74 36.18
CA TRP A 613 -42.75 24.23 37.03
C TRP A 613 -41.69 23.19 37.34
N VAL A 614 -42.10 21.96 37.65
CA VAL A 614 -41.17 20.87 37.97
C VAL A 614 -40.47 20.35 36.70
N LYS A 615 -41.15 20.41 35.55
CA LYS A 615 -40.70 19.84 34.27
C LYS A 615 -39.81 20.79 33.45
N ILE A 616 -40.00 22.10 33.57
CA ILE A 616 -39.11 23.09 32.96
C ILE A 616 -37.70 22.93 33.57
N PRO A 617 -36.64 22.86 32.74
CA PRO A 617 -35.27 22.77 33.22
C PRO A 617 -34.93 23.88 34.22
N SER A 618 -34.27 23.52 35.33
CA SER A 618 -33.97 24.43 36.45
C SER A 618 -33.24 25.71 36.00
N LYS A 619 -32.40 25.63 34.97
CA LYS A 619 -31.69 26.75 34.33
C LYS A 619 -32.61 27.89 33.87
N TYR A 620 -33.79 27.56 33.33
CA TYR A 620 -34.72 28.54 32.75
C TYR A 620 -35.92 28.83 33.64
N ARG A 621 -36.19 27.96 34.63
CA ARG A 621 -37.35 28.03 35.51
C ARG A 621 -37.53 29.39 36.19
N VAL A 622 -36.44 30.01 36.63
CA VAL A 622 -36.50 31.32 37.32
C VAL A 622 -37.01 32.42 36.39
N LEU A 623 -36.63 32.40 35.10
CA LEU A 623 -37.09 33.39 34.11
C LEU A 623 -38.60 33.26 33.88
N PHE A 624 -39.07 32.03 33.66
CA PHE A 624 -40.50 31.75 33.52
C PHE A 624 -41.29 32.16 34.77
N LEU A 625 -40.81 31.80 35.96
CA LEU A 625 -41.49 32.15 37.22
C LEU A 625 -41.55 33.66 37.43
N ASN A 626 -40.47 34.41 37.15
CA ASN A 626 -40.44 35.87 37.31
C ASN A 626 -41.38 36.59 36.32
N SER A 627 -41.33 36.23 35.04
CA SER A 627 -42.21 36.80 34.01
C SER A 627 -43.68 36.45 34.31
N THR A 628 -43.96 35.20 34.67
CA THR A 628 -45.31 34.74 35.01
C THR A 628 -45.82 35.39 36.31
N ALA A 629 -44.97 35.54 37.34
CA ALA A 629 -45.34 36.25 38.58
C ALA A 629 -45.74 37.70 38.28
N THR A 630 -45.02 38.37 37.38
CA THR A 630 -45.36 39.73 36.93
C THR A 630 -46.69 39.75 36.19
N GLY A 631 -46.94 38.80 35.29
CA GLY A 631 -48.23 38.63 34.59
C GLY A 631 -49.40 38.35 35.54
N ILE A 632 -49.19 37.47 36.54
CA ILE A 632 -50.18 37.13 37.56
C ILE A 632 -50.49 38.32 38.47
N ILE A 633 -49.51 39.13 38.87
CA ILE A 633 -49.77 40.35 39.64
C ILE A 633 -50.60 41.34 38.83
N LYS A 634 -50.32 41.52 37.53
CA LYS A 634 -51.15 42.39 36.66
C LYS A 634 -52.60 41.90 36.62
N LYS A 635 -52.82 40.59 36.47
CA LYS A 635 -54.15 39.99 36.48
C LYS A 635 -54.86 40.11 37.84
N TYR A 636 -54.13 39.90 38.94
CA TYR A 636 -54.65 40.07 40.29
C TYR A 636 -55.09 41.52 40.55
N LEU A 637 -54.33 42.51 40.08
CA LEU A 637 -54.72 43.91 40.18
C LEU A 637 -56.02 44.21 39.42
N LEU A 638 -56.30 43.48 38.33
CA LEU A 638 -57.53 43.55 37.53
C LEU A 638 -58.65 42.61 38.03
N ASP A 639 -58.47 41.92 39.16
CA ASP A 639 -59.41 40.94 39.72
C ASP A 639 -59.70 39.73 38.79
N GLU A 640 -58.77 39.41 37.88
CA GLU A 640 -58.88 38.28 36.94
C GLU A 640 -58.38 36.95 37.53
N VAL A 641 -57.67 36.97 38.66
CA VAL A 641 -57.11 35.79 39.33
C VAL A 641 -57.24 35.94 40.84
N ASP A 642 -57.69 34.88 41.53
CA ASP A 642 -57.70 34.80 42.99
C ASP A 642 -56.33 34.31 43.52
N VAL A 643 -55.82 34.95 44.59
CA VAL A 643 -54.57 34.57 45.27
C VAL A 643 -54.59 33.12 45.74
N ALA A 644 -55.75 32.61 46.16
CA ALA A 644 -55.90 31.23 46.63
C ALA A 644 -55.63 30.18 45.53
N LEU A 645 -55.70 30.58 44.26
CA LEU A 645 -55.46 29.72 43.09
C LEU A 645 -54.05 29.89 42.49
N ILE A 646 -53.20 30.70 43.12
CA ILE A 646 -51.81 30.90 42.69
C ILE A 646 -50.93 29.81 43.30
N GLU A 647 -50.09 29.20 42.46
CA GLU A 647 -49.18 28.13 42.81
C GLU A 647 -48.09 28.61 43.80
N THR A 648 -47.70 27.74 44.74
CA THR A 648 -46.70 28.08 45.78
C THR A 648 -45.39 28.61 45.18
N SER A 649 -44.92 28.03 44.08
CA SER A 649 -43.70 28.49 43.40
C SER A 649 -43.77 29.94 42.90
N LEU A 650 -44.96 30.42 42.53
CA LEU A 650 -45.16 31.82 42.14
C LEU A 650 -45.34 32.73 43.36
N VAL A 651 -46.04 32.25 44.40
CA VAL A 651 -46.18 32.97 45.68
C VAL A 651 -44.81 33.23 46.31
N ASP A 652 -43.90 32.24 46.27
CA ASP A 652 -42.54 32.36 46.79
C ASP A 652 -41.72 33.42 46.03
N VAL A 653 -41.84 33.46 44.70
CA VAL A 653 -41.19 34.47 43.86
C VAL A 653 -41.74 35.85 44.13
N ILE A 654 -43.07 36.01 44.16
CA ILE A 654 -43.74 37.27 44.49
C ILE A 654 -43.31 37.75 45.88
N SER A 655 -43.08 36.83 46.81
CA SER A 655 -42.66 37.15 48.19
C SER A 655 -41.16 37.38 48.36
N SER A 656 -40.38 37.21 47.30
CA SER A 656 -38.93 37.36 47.37
C SER A 656 -38.53 38.83 47.50
N ASP A 657 -37.43 39.04 48.24
CA ASP A 657 -36.87 40.37 48.49
C ASP A 657 -36.58 41.13 47.18
N SER A 658 -36.08 40.42 46.16
CA SER A 658 -35.78 41.00 44.84
C SER A 658 -37.03 41.44 44.09
N PHE A 659 -38.06 40.58 44.05
CA PHE A 659 -39.30 40.88 43.33
C PHE A 659 -40.04 42.05 43.97
N ILE A 660 -40.19 42.03 45.30
CA ILE A 660 -40.88 43.08 46.04
C ILE A 660 -40.16 44.42 45.96
N THR A 661 -38.83 44.43 46.04
CA THR A 661 -38.05 45.66 45.86
C THR A 661 -38.32 46.28 44.49
N ASN A 662 -38.30 45.48 43.41
CA ASN A 662 -38.58 45.98 42.06
C ASN A 662 -40.04 46.41 41.89
N TYR A 663 -40.98 45.61 42.35
CA TYR A 663 -42.41 45.91 42.31
C TYR A 663 -42.75 47.24 43.00
N LEU A 664 -42.23 47.45 44.21
CA LEU A 664 -42.41 48.68 44.97
C LEU A 664 -41.79 49.90 44.28
N TYR A 665 -40.65 49.73 43.61
CA TYR A 665 -40.01 50.79 42.84
C TYR A 665 -40.81 51.17 41.59
N GLU A 666 -41.33 50.19 40.84
CA GLU A 666 -42.21 50.39 39.68
C GLU A 666 -43.53 51.06 40.09
N HIS A 667 -44.06 50.71 41.27
CA HIS A 667 -45.29 51.26 41.83
C HIS A 667 -45.05 52.35 42.87
N ARG A 668 -43.90 53.04 42.83
CA ARG A 668 -43.52 54.12 43.78
C ARG A 668 -44.51 55.29 43.85
N GLU A 669 -45.35 55.41 42.83
CA GLU A 669 -46.39 56.44 42.72
C GLU A 669 -47.82 55.91 42.85
N ASN A 670 -48.01 54.60 43.01
CA ASN A 670 -49.32 53.94 43.07
C ASN A 670 -49.45 53.13 44.36
N ILE A 671 -49.84 53.81 45.44
CA ILE A 671 -49.97 53.17 46.76
C ILE A 671 -51.12 52.16 46.81
N GLU A 672 -52.17 52.34 46.01
CA GLU A 672 -53.34 51.47 45.98
C GLU A 672 -52.99 50.06 45.49
N ALA A 673 -52.22 49.96 44.40
CA ALA A 673 -51.70 48.68 43.92
C ALA A 673 -50.82 47.99 44.98
N VAL A 674 -49.97 48.76 45.68
CA VAL A 674 -49.11 48.25 46.75
C VAL A 674 -49.91 47.73 47.94
N ILE A 675 -50.96 48.46 48.36
CA ILE A 675 -51.87 48.02 49.43
C ILE A 675 -52.57 46.71 49.02
N LYS A 676 -53.10 46.63 47.79
CA LYS A 676 -53.81 45.45 47.27
C LYS A 676 -52.92 44.19 47.25
N VAL A 677 -51.66 44.33 46.82
CA VAL A 677 -50.68 43.23 46.85
C VAL A 677 -50.27 42.87 48.28
N TYR A 678 -50.00 43.85 49.15
CA TYR A 678 -49.64 43.57 50.54
C TYR A 678 -50.78 42.96 51.36
N ASP A 679 -52.04 43.26 51.03
CA ASP A 679 -53.17 42.62 51.67
C ASP A 679 -53.30 41.15 51.24
N GLY A 680 -53.24 40.90 49.92
CA GLY A 680 -53.40 39.57 49.33
C GLY A 680 -52.32 38.56 49.70
N PHE A 681 -51.05 38.97 49.74
CA PHE A 681 -49.93 38.06 49.99
C PHE A 681 -49.50 38.10 51.47
N LEU A 682 -49.57 36.96 52.16
CA LEU A 682 -49.35 36.86 53.62
C LEU A 682 -47.87 36.93 54.04
N THR A 683 -46.97 36.51 53.16
CA THR A 683 -45.54 36.26 53.41
C THR A 683 -44.64 37.48 53.21
N LEU A 684 -45.21 38.64 52.87
CA LEU A 684 -44.46 39.87 52.61
C LEU A 684 -43.89 40.48 53.90
N LYS A 685 -42.67 41.01 53.82
CA LYS A 685 -41.92 41.51 54.99
C LYS A 685 -42.21 43.00 55.26
N ASP A 686 -42.40 43.34 56.54
CA ASP A 686 -42.73 44.70 57.02
C ASP A 686 -41.73 45.78 56.56
N HIS A 687 -40.42 45.50 56.63
CA HIS A 687 -39.39 46.51 56.38
C HIS A 687 -39.45 47.11 54.95
N PHE A 688 -39.84 46.34 53.94
CA PHE A 688 -39.99 46.84 52.57
C PHE A 688 -41.16 47.82 52.45
N LEU A 689 -42.32 47.51 53.06
CA LEU A 689 -43.45 48.43 53.09
C LEU A 689 -43.12 49.68 53.91
N SER A 690 -42.39 49.51 55.01
CA SER A 690 -41.91 50.61 55.86
C SER A 690 -41.04 51.58 55.06
N ASP A 691 -40.05 51.08 54.32
CA ASP A 691 -39.19 51.91 53.46
C ASP A 691 -39.98 52.57 52.33
N TYR A 692 -40.87 51.85 51.64
CA TYR A 692 -41.75 52.44 50.64
C TYR A 692 -42.58 53.60 51.21
N VAL A 693 -43.26 53.38 52.34
CA VAL A 693 -44.10 54.40 52.98
C VAL A 693 -43.25 55.58 53.46
N LYS A 694 -42.01 55.36 53.92
CA LYS A 694 -41.10 56.44 54.32
C LYS A 694 -40.77 57.38 53.16
N TYR A 695 -40.48 56.83 51.99
CA TYR A 695 -40.06 57.60 50.81
C TYR A 695 -41.21 58.02 49.88
N TYR A 696 -42.43 57.52 50.07
CA TYR A 696 -43.59 57.91 49.27
C TYR A 696 -43.86 59.42 49.37
N SER A 697 -43.78 60.16 48.28
CA SER A 697 -43.81 61.64 48.32
C SER A 697 -45.20 62.24 48.13
N LYS A 698 -46.17 61.50 47.58
CA LYS A 698 -47.52 61.98 47.29
C LYS A 698 -48.44 61.96 48.53
N SER A 699 -49.49 62.78 48.52
CA SER A 699 -50.61 62.63 49.44
C SER A 699 -51.43 61.39 49.06
N ILE A 700 -52.04 60.75 50.05
CA ILE A 700 -52.91 59.60 49.87
C ILE A 700 -54.38 60.02 50.09
N THR A 701 -55.32 59.37 49.40
CA THR A 701 -56.75 59.64 49.61
C THR A 701 -57.21 59.15 50.97
N LYS A 702 -58.43 59.55 51.38
CA LYS A 702 -59.02 59.10 52.65
C LYS A 702 -59.15 57.58 52.68
N GLU A 703 -59.62 57.00 51.58
CA GLU A 703 -59.81 55.56 51.38
C GLU A 703 -58.47 54.82 51.46
N GLN A 704 -57.46 55.26 50.69
CA GLN A 704 -56.10 54.68 50.73
C GLN A 704 -55.46 54.77 52.12
N SER A 705 -55.71 55.88 52.83
CA SER A 705 -55.22 56.08 54.20
C SER A 705 -55.84 55.10 55.19
N ILE A 706 -57.16 54.85 55.08
CA ILE A 706 -57.86 53.85 55.89
C ILE A 706 -57.31 52.45 55.60
N GLU A 707 -57.26 52.07 54.31
CA GLU A 707 -56.81 50.74 53.90
C GLU A 707 -55.37 50.45 54.32
N LEU A 708 -54.45 51.41 54.15
CA LEU A 708 -53.06 51.30 54.61
C LEU A 708 -52.99 51.06 56.13
N GLY A 709 -53.77 51.81 56.92
CA GLY A 709 -53.81 51.66 58.37
C GLY A 709 -54.38 50.31 58.82
N ILE A 710 -55.46 49.85 58.17
CA ILE A 710 -56.06 48.52 58.40
C ILE A 710 -55.06 47.42 58.06
N LEU A 711 -54.44 47.49 56.89
CA LEU A 711 -53.43 46.53 56.43
C LEU A 711 -52.29 46.39 57.44
N VAL A 712 -51.69 47.51 57.85
CA VAL A 712 -50.56 47.54 58.79
C VAL A 712 -50.96 46.95 60.15
N ASN A 713 -52.16 47.25 60.65
CA ASN A 713 -52.67 46.68 61.90
C ASN A 713 -53.03 45.19 61.79
N LYS A 714 -53.60 44.77 60.65
CA LYS A 714 -53.94 43.37 60.32
C LYS A 714 -52.67 42.51 60.28
N LYS A 715 -51.63 42.97 59.58
CA LYS A 715 -50.36 42.26 59.40
C LYS A 715 -49.37 42.42 60.57
N LYS A 716 -49.70 43.26 61.57
CA LYS A 716 -48.85 43.56 62.75
C LYS A 716 -47.48 44.17 62.39
N PHE A 717 -47.46 45.00 61.35
CA PHE A 717 -46.26 45.64 60.80
C PHE A 717 -45.82 46.84 61.65
N LYS A 718 -44.99 46.58 62.67
CA LYS A 718 -44.56 47.57 63.66
C LYS A 718 -43.62 48.65 63.07
N GLN A 719 -42.78 48.30 62.09
CA GLN A 719 -41.87 49.25 61.46
C GLN A 719 -42.65 50.23 60.59
N THR A 720 -43.54 49.73 59.74
CA THR A 720 -44.41 50.56 58.92
C THR A 720 -45.30 51.46 59.79
N ALA A 721 -45.90 50.93 60.87
CA ALA A 721 -46.69 51.73 61.82
C ALA A 721 -45.89 52.89 62.43
N ARG A 722 -44.61 52.66 62.76
CA ARG A 722 -43.71 53.70 63.28
C ARG A 722 -43.42 54.79 62.24
N ILE A 723 -43.18 54.41 60.99
CA ILE A 723 -42.98 55.36 59.89
C ILE A 723 -44.25 56.17 59.60
N ILE A 724 -45.43 55.53 59.61
CA ILE A 724 -46.73 56.20 59.46
C ILE A 724 -46.92 57.26 60.57
N TYR A 725 -46.59 56.94 61.82
CA TYR A 725 -46.61 57.91 62.92
C TYR A 725 -45.65 59.09 62.70
N ASP A 726 -44.41 58.83 62.27
CA ASP A 726 -43.46 59.91 62.04
C ASP A 726 -43.87 60.79 60.84
N LYS A 727 -44.55 60.22 59.83
CA LYS A 727 -45.14 60.96 58.71
C LYS A 727 -46.40 61.75 59.07
N SER A 728 -47.30 61.19 59.88
CA SER A 728 -48.57 61.83 60.24
C SER A 728 -48.40 63.14 61.02
N LYS A 729 -47.23 63.34 61.65
CA LYS A 729 -46.81 64.62 62.26
C LYS A 729 -46.69 65.77 61.27
N LYS A 730 -46.36 65.49 60.00
CA LYS A 730 -46.06 66.50 58.97
C LYS A 730 -46.97 66.43 57.74
N ASN A 731 -47.69 65.32 57.56
CA ASN A 731 -48.57 65.09 56.42
C ASN A 731 -49.93 64.57 56.91
N ASP A 732 -50.96 65.41 56.78
CA ASP A 732 -52.31 65.14 57.25
C ASP A 732 -52.94 63.90 56.59
N SER A 733 -52.54 63.57 55.36
CA SER A 733 -53.07 62.41 54.64
C SER A 733 -52.72 61.06 55.31
N PHE A 734 -51.70 61.00 56.16
CA PHE A 734 -51.33 59.78 56.92
C PHE A 734 -51.91 59.72 58.35
N LYS A 735 -52.62 60.77 58.80
CA LYS A 735 -53.22 60.80 60.14
C LYS A 735 -54.27 59.71 60.31
N ILE A 736 -55.09 59.47 59.27
CA ILE A 736 -56.13 58.44 59.31
C ILE A 736 -55.48 57.05 59.36
N SER A 737 -54.46 56.76 58.54
CA SER A 737 -53.70 55.50 58.64
C SER A 737 -53.15 55.27 60.05
N PHE A 738 -52.59 56.32 60.68
CA PHE A 738 -52.03 56.22 62.03
C PHE A 738 -53.08 55.81 63.05
N GLU A 739 -54.30 56.37 63.01
CA GLU A 739 -55.36 56.00 63.95
C GLU A 739 -55.70 54.51 63.94
N TYR A 740 -55.66 53.88 62.77
CA TYR A 740 -55.92 52.45 62.61
C TYR A 740 -54.76 51.54 63.05
N CYS A 741 -53.52 52.05 63.10
CA CYS A 741 -52.33 51.27 63.49
C CYS A 741 -51.60 51.78 64.75
N LYS A 742 -52.15 52.77 65.47
CA LYS A 742 -51.49 53.45 66.60
C LYS A 742 -51.11 52.51 67.75
N ASN A 743 -51.87 51.44 67.93
CA ASN A 743 -51.62 50.39 68.92
C ASN A 743 -50.29 49.66 68.71
N LEU A 744 -49.68 49.74 67.52
CA LEU A 744 -48.40 49.10 67.21
C LEU A 744 -47.18 50.00 67.48
N VAL A 745 -47.36 51.29 67.79
CA VAL A 745 -46.27 52.25 68.00
C VAL A 745 -45.92 52.37 69.49
N ASN A 746 -44.74 51.88 69.88
CA ASN A 746 -44.25 52.00 71.25
C ASN A 746 -43.45 53.30 71.41
N LEU A 747 -43.85 54.17 72.34
CA LEU A 747 -43.21 55.48 72.60
C LEU A 747 -42.47 55.43 73.94
N LYS A 748 -41.15 55.71 73.94
CA LYS A 748 -40.34 55.87 75.16
C LYS A 748 -39.52 57.16 75.16
N PHE A 749 -39.28 57.63 76.39
CA PHE A 749 -39.09 59.02 76.81
C PHE A 749 -37.65 59.57 76.76
N MET A 750 -36.58 58.79 76.89
CA MET A 750 -35.18 59.29 76.89
C MET A 750 -34.22 58.12 76.64
N GLU A 751 -33.26 58.27 75.72
CA GLU A 751 -31.96 57.55 75.60
C GLU A 751 -31.33 57.85 74.20
N LYS A 752 -31.01 59.11 73.89
CA LYS A 752 -29.62 59.62 73.87
C LYS A 752 -28.65 58.81 74.76
N VAL A 753 -27.62 58.20 74.18
CA VAL A 753 -26.19 58.35 74.53
C VAL A 753 -25.34 57.30 73.76
N TRP A 754 -24.55 57.85 72.83
CA TRP A 754 -23.19 57.45 72.42
C TRP A 754 -22.92 56.27 71.46
N SER A 755 -22.37 56.72 70.34
CA SER A 755 -21.48 56.12 69.33
C SER A 755 -20.18 55.52 69.88
N GLY A 756 -19.61 54.52 69.18
CA GLY A 756 -18.15 54.32 69.23
C GLY A 756 -17.61 52.96 68.78
N ASN A 757 -17.39 52.85 67.47
CA ASN A 757 -16.57 51.89 66.71
C ASN A 757 -15.30 51.24 67.33
N ARG A 758 -15.09 49.98 66.89
CA ARG A 758 -13.89 49.32 66.29
C ARG A 758 -12.76 48.64 67.11
N LYS A 759 -12.61 47.35 66.76
CA LYS A 759 -11.43 46.58 66.24
C LYS A 759 -10.40 45.87 67.17
N SER A 760 -10.30 44.55 66.87
CA SER A 760 -9.13 43.65 66.68
C SER A 760 -8.13 43.34 67.81
N ASN A 761 -7.79 42.04 68.00
CA ASN A 761 -6.48 41.45 67.63
C ASN A 761 -6.29 39.98 68.07
N PHE A 762 -5.25 39.35 67.48
CA PHE A 762 -4.46 38.17 67.90
C PHE A 762 -5.05 36.77 67.60
N SER A 763 -4.32 35.74 67.16
CA SER A 763 -2.87 35.48 66.95
C SER A 763 -2.68 34.11 66.28
N GLN A 764 -1.61 33.93 65.49
CA GLN A 764 -1.08 32.60 65.09
C GLN A 764 -0.40 31.87 66.28
N PRO A 765 -0.03 30.58 66.16
CA PRO A 765 1.38 30.30 65.83
C PRO A 765 1.66 29.07 64.94
N SER A 766 2.95 28.97 64.61
CA SER A 766 3.70 28.21 63.64
C SER A 766 4.05 26.73 63.98
N VAL A 767 4.21 25.94 62.91
CA VAL A 767 5.32 25.02 62.54
C VAL A 767 6.02 24.22 63.65
N ASN A 768 6.07 22.88 63.53
CA ASN A 768 7.37 22.20 63.53
C ASN A 768 7.41 20.78 62.94
N TYR A 769 8.51 20.55 62.23
CA TYR A 769 9.06 19.32 61.67
C TYR A 769 9.30 18.24 62.72
N LYS A 770 9.15 16.97 62.32
CA LYS A 770 9.89 15.86 62.91
C LYS A 770 10.41 14.91 61.83
N ASN A 771 11.73 14.73 61.90
CA ASN A 771 12.56 13.85 61.10
C ASN A 771 12.42 12.38 61.53
N ASN A 772 12.60 11.52 60.53
CA ASN A 772 13.31 10.24 60.54
C ASN A 772 12.92 9.17 61.55
N ASN A 773 12.26 8.14 61.04
CA ASN A 773 12.58 6.76 61.38
C ASN A 773 12.92 6.02 60.08
N LYS A 774 14.18 5.60 59.94
CA LYS A 774 14.60 4.60 58.96
C LYS A 774 13.82 3.31 59.26
N LYS A 775 12.82 3.00 58.43
CA LYS A 775 12.24 1.67 58.33
C LYS A 775 13.14 0.86 57.42
N GLU A 776 13.70 -0.24 57.93
CA GLU A 776 14.30 -1.26 57.10
C GLU A 776 13.26 -1.81 56.11
N LEU A 777 13.65 -1.82 54.84
CA LEU A 777 12.86 -2.22 53.69
C LEU A 777 12.66 -3.75 53.71
N TYR A 778 11.42 -4.20 53.82
CA TYR A 778 11.07 -5.57 53.48
C TYR A 778 10.08 -5.49 52.31
N MET A 779 10.43 -6.07 51.15
CA MET A 779 9.40 -6.40 50.16
C MET A 779 8.31 -7.20 50.89
N THR A 780 7.05 -6.83 50.71
CA THR A 780 5.95 -7.53 51.37
C THR A 780 5.98 -8.99 50.89
N LYS A 781 6.35 -9.91 51.79
CA LYS A 781 6.49 -11.34 51.45
C LYS A 781 5.14 -11.86 50.95
N GLY A 782 5.11 -12.30 49.70
CA GLY A 782 3.92 -12.90 49.06
C GLY A 782 3.32 -12.09 47.93
N LEU A 783 3.64 -10.80 47.78
CA LEU A 783 3.24 -10.01 46.62
C LEU A 783 4.23 -10.18 45.45
N PRO A 784 3.75 -10.20 44.19
CA PRO A 784 4.60 -10.25 43.02
C PRO A 784 5.46 -8.98 42.91
N THR A 785 6.71 -9.15 42.47
CA THR A 785 7.62 -8.03 42.16
C THR A 785 7.47 -7.64 40.70
N VAL A 786 7.13 -6.38 40.46
CA VAL A 786 7.04 -5.78 39.12
C VAL A 786 8.12 -4.71 38.98
N VAL A 787 8.86 -4.71 37.89
CA VAL A 787 9.76 -3.60 37.55
C VAL A 787 9.17 -2.79 36.41
N ILE A 788 9.14 -1.47 36.54
CA ILE A 788 8.73 -0.55 35.47
C ILE A 788 9.86 0.40 35.16
N LEU A 789 10.35 0.35 33.92
CA LEU A 789 11.36 1.26 33.41
C LEU A 789 10.70 2.33 32.54
N THR A 790 11.22 3.57 32.64
CA THR A 790 10.78 4.72 31.86
C THR A 790 11.99 5.48 31.30
N ALA A 791 11.84 6.21 30.21
CA ALA A 791 12.95 6.92 29.58
C ALA A 791 13.13 8.34 30.14
N ILE A 792 12.04 9.04 30.45
CA ILE A 792 12.06 10.45 30.89
C ILE A 792 11.24 10.71 32.17
N GLN A 793 11.53 11.84 32.82
CA GLN A 793 10.92 12.26 34.08
C GLN A 793 9.39 12.33 34.05
N GLU A 794 8.76 12.77 32.96
CA GLU A 794 7.29 12.83 32.86
C GLU A 794 6.64 11.45 32.87
N GLU A 795 7.29 10.47 32.24
CA GLU A 795 6.85 9.07 32.22
C GLU A 795 7.02 8.45 33.61
N TYR A 796 8.18 8.68 34.23
CA TYR A 796 8.48 8.27 35.59
C TYR A 796 7.42 8.78 36.59
N ASN A 797 7.12 10.08 36.52
CA ASN A 797 6.14 10.71 37.39
C ASN A 797 4.75 10.13 37.20
N ALA A 798 4.35 9.82 35.95
CA ALA A 798 3.07 9.20 35.68
C ALA A 798 2.97 7.79 36.30
N VAL A 799 4.02 6.97 36.18
CA VAL A 799 4.07 5.65 36.82
C VAL A 799 4.04 5.78 38.35
N ARG A 800 4.84 6.69 38.92
CA ARG A 800 4.97 6.92 40.35
C ARG A 800 3.63 7.30 41.02
N MET A 801 2.73 7.98 40.31
CA MET A 801 1.40 8.38 40.82
C MET A 801 0.47 7.21 41.17
N HIS A 802 0.81 5.98 40.77
CA HIS A 802 0.04 4.78 41.11
C HIS A 802 0.53 4.07 42.37
N LEU A 803 1.62 4.54 42.98
CA LEU A 803 2.27 3.86 44.10
C LEU A 803 2.00 4.55 45.44
N LYS A 804 1.86 3.74 46.48
CA LYS A 804 1.90 4.16 47.88
C LYS A 804 3.20 3.69 48.54
N ASP A 805 3.50 4.23 49.72
CA ASP A 805 4.63 3.82 50.55
C ASP A 805 5.96 3.74 49.80
N ILE A 806 6.24 4.79 49.02
CA ILE A 806 7.42 4.87 48.15
C ILE A 806 8.67 5.08 49.00
N ASN A 807 9.68 4.24 48.80
CA ASN A 807 10.96 4.29 49.48
C ASN A 807 12.11 4.06 48.49
N ASP A 808 13.31 4.54 48.80
CA ASP A 808 14.51 4.29 47.99
C ASP A 808 14.89 2.80 48.02
N ALA A 809 15.23 2.27 46.85
CA ALA A 809 15.61 0.87 46.61
C ALA A 809 16.96 0.75 45.87
N ASP A 810 17.81 1.76 46.03
CA ASP A 810 19.09 1.92 45.35
C ASP A 810 20.00 0.67 45.42
N LYS A 811 20.65 0.36 44.29
CA LYS A 811 21.57 -0.79 44.15
C LYS A 811 22.81 -0.37 43.38
N ASN A 812 23.99 -0.64 43.90
CA ASN A 812 25.27 -0.37 43.22
C ASN A 812 25.35 1.03 42.59
N ASN A 813 25.03 2.07 43.37
CA ASN A 813 24.99 3.49 42.94
C ASN A 813 23.98 3.79 41.81
N THR A 814 23.02 2.90 41.60
CA THR A 814 21.92 3.05 40.66
C THR A 814 20.65 3.27 41.47
N SER A 815 20.01 4.44 41.32
CA SER A 815 18.82 4.77 42.11
C SER A 815 17.54 4.14 41.57
N TYR A 816 16.76 3.57 42.48
CA TYR A 816 15.44 2.98 42.21
C TYR A 816 14.48 3.40 43.31
N GLU A 817 13.19 3.47 43.02
CA GLU A 817 12.16 3.56 44.06
C GLU A 817 11.36 2.25 44.11
N LEU A 818 11.03 1.79 45.32
CA LEU A 818 10.07 0.72 45.57
C LEU A 818 8.80 1.34 46.17
N GLY A 819 7.64 1.01 45.60
CA GLY A 819 6.34 1.34 46.18
C GLY A 819 5.35 0.18 46.04
N ILE A 820 4.20 0.32 46.68
CA ILE A 820 3.11 -0.66 46.65
C ILE A 820 2.03 -0.16 45.69
N PHE A 821 1.66 -0.99 44.72
CA PHE A 821 0.46 -0.75 43.91
C PHE A 821 -0.76 -1.31 44.63
N GLU A 822 -1.70 -0.44 44.98
CA GLU A 822 -2.96 -0.78 45.64
C GLU A 822 -4.14 -0.37 44.75
N PHE A 823 -5.15 -1.25 44.66
CA PHE A 823 -6.41 -0.95 43.99
C PHE A 823 -7.59 -1.32 44.89
N GLU A 824 -8.51 -0.38 45.11
CA GLU A 824 -9.70 -0.55 45.96
C GLU A 824 -9.38 -1.13 47.35
N GLY A 825 -8.29 -0.69 47.97
CA GLY A 825 -7.87 -1.13 49.30
C GLY A 825 -7.13 -2.48 49.34
N THR A 826 -6.88 -3.11 48.19
CA THR A 826 -6.13 -4.37 48.09
C THR A 826 -4.73 -4.12 47.51
N GLU A 827 -3.69 -4.58 48.20
CA GLU A 827 -2.31 -4.55 47.69
C GLU A 827 -2.15 -5.59 46.57
N ILE A 828 -1.65 -5.16 45.41
CA ILE A 828 -1.57 -5.98 44.20
C ILE A 828 -0.14 -6.43 43.91
N ALA A 829 0.85 -5.53 44.05
CA ALA A 829 2.24 -5.81 43.68
C ALA A 829 3.24 -4.87 44.39
N ASN A 830 4.45 -5.40 44.61
CA ASN A 830 5.65 -4.60 44.90
C ASN A 830 6.18 -4.05 43.57
N VAL A 831 6.19 -2.73 43.38
CA VAL A 831 6.57 -2.11 42.10
C VAL A 831 7.85 -1.30 42.27
N ILE A 832 8.85 -1.66 41.48
CA ILE A 832 10.16 -1.01 41.41
C ILE A 832 10.19 -0.15 40.16
N ILE A 833 10.53 1.12 40.31
CA ILE A 833 10.50 2.08 39.21
C ILE A 833 11.85 2.78 39.03
N ARG A 834 12.19 3.10 37.78
CA ARG A 834 13.38 3.86 37.45
C ARG A 834 13.25 4.58 36.11
N GLU A 835 13.68 5.84 36.10
CA GLU A 835 14.00 6.60 34.89
C GLU A 835 15.41 6.20 34.42
N CYS A 836 15.50 5.48 33.30
CA CYS A 836 16.76 4.95 32.80
C CYS A 836 17.42 5.82 31.73
N GLY A 837 16.66 6.69 31.08
CA GLY A 837 17.11 7.45 29.91
C GLY A 837 16.68 6.83 28.59
N ALA A 838 16.82 7.61 27.51
CA ALA A 838 16.43 7.21 26.16
C ALA A 838 17.50 6.37 25.45
N LYS A 839 17.11 5.68 24.37
CA LYS A 839 17.89 4.75 23.51
C LYS A 839 17.82 3.28 23.92
N ASN A 840 17.88 2.42 22.91
CA ASN A 840 17.78 0.97 23.06
C ASN A 840 18.96 0.39 23.85
N THR A 841 20.16 0.95 23.66
CA THR A 841 21.37 0.51 24.36
C THR A 841 21.28 0.74 25.88
N ILE A 842 20.72 1.88 26.30
CA ILE A 842 20.53 2.22 27.72
C ILE A 842 19.41 1.37 28.32
N ALA A 843 18.28 1.24 27.62
CA ALA A 843 17.16 0.42 28.04
C ALA A 843 17.56 -1.05 28.24
N ALA A 844 18.35 -1.62 27.33
CA ALA A 844 18.86 -2.99 27.43
C ALA A 844 19.74 -3.19 28.67
N GLN A 845 20.75 -2.33 28.89
CA GLN A 845 21.65 -2.42 30.04
C GLN A 845 20.91 -2.30 31.37
N GLU A 846 19.94 -1.39 31.44
CA GLU A 846 19.16 -1.19 32.65
C GLU A 846 18.21 -2.36 32.92
N THR A 847 17.64 -2.93 31.87
CA THR A 847 16.81 -4.14 31.97
C THR A 847 17.59 -5.29 32.59
N GLU A 848 18.81 -5.56 32.11
CA GLU A 848 19.64 -6.64 32.68
C GLU A 848 19.97 -6.40 34.16
N ARG A 849 20.35 -5.16 34.52
CA ARG A 849 20.64 -4.81 35.92
C ARG A 849 19.43 -5.00 36.82
N ALA A 850 18.25 -4.54 36.38
CA ALA A 850 17.04 -4.66 37.16
C ALA A 850 16.60 -6.12 37.35
N ILE A 851 16.77 -6.97 36.33
CA ILE A 851 16.54 -8.42 36.44
C ILE A 851 17.47 -9.02 37.50
N GLN A 852 18.76 -8.71 37.45
CA GLN A 852 19.75 -9.22 38.40
C GLN A 852 19.47 -8.79 39.85
N TYR A 853 19.10 -7.53 40.06
CA TYR A 853 18.90 -6.98 41.40
C TYR A 853 17.60 -7.42 42.05
N PHE A 854 16.53 -7.56 41.27
CA PHE A 854 15.18 -7.64 41.83
C PHE A 854 14.42 -8.91 41.47
N LYS A 855 14.91 -9.70 40.50
CA LYS A 855 14.29 -10.96 40.06
C LYS A 855 12.77 -10.83 39.84
N PRO A 856 12.35 -9.91 38.94
CA PRO A 856 10.94 -9.54 38.82
C PRO A 856 10.09 -10.70 38.28
N ASN A 857 8.83 -10.75 38.71
CA ASN A 857 7.82 -11.62 38.10
C ASN A 857 7.27 -11.02 36.80
N CYS A 858 7.32 -9.69 36.68
CA CYS A 858 6.87 -8.97 35.50
C CYS A 858 7.68 -7.69 35.30
N MET A 859 7.97 -7.36 34.05
CA MET A 859 8.64 -6.12 33.67
C MET A 859 7.82 -5.37 32.63
N PHE A 860 7.71 -4.06 32.82
CA PHE A 860 7.16 -3.16 31.82
C PHE A 860 8.16 -2.08 31.44
N PHE A 861 8.20 -1.71 30.16
CA PHE A 861 8.67 -0.40 29.76
C PHE A 861 7.47 0.48 29.45
N VAL A 862 7.30 1.57 30.19
CA VAL A 862 6.18 2.50 30.05
C VAL A 862 6.71 3.85 29.58
N GLY A 863 6.13 4.40 28.52
CA GLY A 863 6.60 5.68 28.00
C GLY A 863 5.69 6.27 26.93
N ILE A 864 6.25 7.14 26.09
CA ILE A 864 5.54 7.81 25.00
C ILE A 864 6.09 7.42 23.62
N ALA A 865 5.26 7.60 22.58
CA ALA A 865 5.64 7.33 21.20
C ALA A 865 5.02 8.34 20.22
N GLY A 866 5.69 8.52 19.07
CA GLY A 866 5.18 9.33 17.96
C GLY A 866 4.35 8.49 17.01
N SER A 867 3.11 8.90 16.73
CA SER A 867 2.20 8.17 15.85
C SER A 867 2.54 8.41 14.38
N ARG A 868 2.80 7.33 13.65
CA ARG A 868 2.90 7.35 12.20
C ARG A 868 1.52 7.22 11.55
N LYS A 869 0.58 6.52 12.20
CA LYS A 869 -0.78 6.28 11.73
C LYS A 869 -1.80 7.04 12.61
N PRO A 870 -1.96 8.37 12.44
CA PRO A 870 -2.80 9.19 13.33
C PRO A 870 -4.28 8.80 13.35
N ASN A 871 -4.77 8.17 12.27
CA ASN A 871 -6.14 7.62 12.20
C ASN A 871 -6.32 6.40 13.12
N ASP A 872 -5.26 5.63 13.35
CA ASP A 872 -5.29 4.43 14.20
C ASP A 872 -4.92 4.78 15.64
N PHE A 873 -3.96 5.68 15.82
CA PHE A 873 -3.38 6.09 17.09
C PHE A 873 -3.31 7.62 17.17
N SER A 874 -4.29 8.23 17.81
CA SER A 874 -4.35 9.67 18.04
C SER A 874 -3.62 10.04 19.33
N VAL A 875 -3.29 11.32 19.48
CA VAL A 875 -2.67 11.86 20.70
C VAL A 875 -3.46 11.48 21.95
N GLY A 876 -2.77 10.89 22.94
CA GLY A 876 -3.36 10.38 24.18
C GLY A 876 -3.87 8.93 24.11
N ASP A 877 -3.94 8.32 22.92
CA ASP A 877 -4.19 6.89 22.81
C ASP A 877 -3.01 6.09 23.36
N VAL A 878 -3.26 4.80 23.63
CA VAL A 878 -2.27 3.85 24.14
C VAL A 878 -2.05 2.76 23.10
N ILE A 879 -0.80 2.39 22.87
CA ILE A 879 -0.41 1.24 22.06
C ILE A 879 0.28 0.18 22.92
N PHE A 880 -0.10 -1.07 22.67
CA PHE A 880 0.60 -2.27 23.15
C PHE A 880 1.11 -3.04 21.91
N PRO A 881 2.40 -3.40 21.83
CA PRO A 881 2.98 -3.93 20.59
C PRO A 881 2.57 -5.38 20.31
N GLU A 882 2.26 -5.67 19.05
CA GLU A 882 2.23 -7.05 18.52
C GLU A 882 3.62 -7.54 18.13
N LYS A 883 4.46 -6.62 17.65
CA LYS A 883 5.87 -6.82 17.30
C LYS A 883 6.63 -5.50 17.36
N ILE A 884 7.93 -5.59 17.56
CA ILE A 884 8.83 -4.43 17.66
C ILE A 884 10.00 -4.63 16.71
N TYR A 885 10.15 -3.73 15.74
CA TYR A 885 11.29 -3.73 14.82
C TYR A 885 12.46 -2.91 15.38
N SER A 886 13.69 -3.41 15.21
CA SER A 886 14.87 -2.54 15.16
C SER A 886 15.04 -2.01 13.74
N TYR A 887 14.56 -0.79 13.46
CA TYR A 887 14.49 -0.29 12.08
C TYR A 887 15.86 0.15 11.52
N GLU A 888 16.89 0.24 12.36
CA GLU A 888 18.22 0.70 11.96
C GLU A 888 19.12 -0.44 11.45
N GLY A 889 18.74 -1.71 11.64
CA GLY A 889 19.47 -2.86 11.14
C GLY A 889 19.34 -3.00 9.61
N GLY A 890 20.47 -2.97 8.88
CA GLY A 890 20.48 -3.12 7.43
C GLY A 890 21.82 -2.84 6.76
N LYS A 891 21.87 -2.97 5.44
CA LYS A 891 23.01 -2.59 4.60
C LYS A 891 22.73 -1.24 3.95
N SER A 892 23.60 -0.26 4.17
CA SER A 892 23.56 1.02 3.47
C SER A 892 24.40 0.94 2.18
N GLU A 893 23.80 1.19 1.03
CA GLU A 893 24.44 1.30 -0.28
C GLU A 893 24.36 2.75 -0.79
N GLU A 894 25.06 3.08 -1.88
CA GLU A 894 25.21 4.46 -2.38
C GLU A 894 23.89 5.22 -2.51
N ASN A 895 22.84 4.55 -3.01
CA ASN A 895 21.52 5.15 -3.23
C ASN A 895 20.35 4.31 -2.65
N SER A 896 20.63 3.35 -1.75
CA SER A 896 19.55 2.53 -1.15
C SER A 896 19.91 2.01 0.25
N PHE A 897 18.89 1.74 1.06
CA PHE A 897 19.01 0.98 2.29
C PHE A 897 18.37 -0.40 2.07
N LYS A 898 19.07 -1.48 2.42
CA LYS A 898 18.51 -2.84 2.40
C LYS A 898 18.27 -3.28 3.83
N ALA A 899 17.02 -3.18 4.28
CA ALA A 899 16.62 -3.50 5.64
C ALA A 899 16.94 -4.96 6.01
N ARG A 900 17.52 -5.14 7.20
CA ARG A 900 17.76 -6.42 7.87
C ARG A 900 17.41 -6.27 9.36
N PRO A 901 16.14 -6.00 9.67
CA PRO A 901 15.70 -5.70 11.03
C PRO A 901 15.73 -6.94 11.92
N ASP A 902 16.13 -6.74 13.16
CA ASP A 902 15.81 -7.68 14.23
C ASP A 902 14.39 -7.43 14.75
N LEU A 903 13.78 -8.49 15.29
CA LEU A 903 12.44 -8.48 15.86
C LEU A 903 12.50 -8.79 17.35
N ALA A 904 11.80 -7.97 18.14
CA ALA A 904 11.52 -8.25 19.55
C ALA A 904 10.01 -8.30 19.80
N GLY A 905 9.62 -8.89 20.92
CA GLY A 905 8.22 -9.09 21.29
C GLY A 905 7.98 -9.00 22.79
N VAL A 906 6.72 -9.08 23.15
CA VAL A 906 6.21 -9.09 24.53
C VAL A 906 5.69 -10.49 24.87
N SER A 907 5.50 -10.80 26.15
CA SER A 907 4.98 -12.11 26.55
C SER A 907 3.59 -12.34 25.98
N TYR A 908 3.39 -13.51 25.36
CA TYR A 908 2.13 -13.85 24.68
C TYR A 908 0.89 -13.75 25.59
N SER A 909 1.02 -14.14 26.86
CA SER A 909 -0.05 -14.03 27.86
C SER A 909 -0.45 -12.57 28.13
N LEU A 910 0.50 -11.65 28.21
CA LEU A 910 0.22 -10.22 28.34
C LEU A 910 -0.37 -9.63 27.05
N LEU A 911 0.05 -10.10 25.88
CA LEU A 911 -0.55 -9.70 24.60
C LEU A 911 -2.03 -10.09 24.52
N GLU A 912 -2.37 -11.33 24.84
CA GLU A 912 -3.77 -11.80 24.84
C GLU A 912 -4.60 -11.09 25.93
N LEU A 913 -4.00 -10.78 27.09
CA LEU A 913 -4.64 -9.96 28.11
C LEU A 913 -4.91 -8.54 27.60
N ALA A 914 -3.92 -7.88 26.98
CA ALA A 914 -4.08 -6.56 26.39
C ALA A 914 -5.15 -6.55 25.29
N LYS A 915 -5.18 -7.58 24.43
CA LYS A 915 -6.20 -7.78 23.40
C LYS A 915 -7.62 -7.88 23.97
N LYS A 916 -7.77 -8.50 25.14
CA LYS A 916 -9.04 -8.58 25.86
C LYS A 916 -9.41 -7.24 26.51
N GLU A 917 -8.51 -6.68 27.31
CA GLU A 917 -8.79 -5.53 28.17
C GLU A 917 -8.90 -4.21 27.40
N ARG A 918 -8.22 -4.07 26.25
CA ARG A 918 -8.34 -2.88 25.39
C ARG A 918 -9.76 -2.60 24.87
N ARG A 919 -10.62 -3.64 24.84
CA ARG A 919 -12.03 -3.53 24.37
C ARG A 919 -12.96 -2.99 25.45
N LYS A 920 -12.46 -2.81 26.67
CA LYS A 920 -13.23 -2.33 27.82
C LYS A 920 -12.85 -0.89 28.13
N GLU A 921 -13.74 -0.23 28.85
CA GLU A 921 -13.54 1.14 29.33
C GLU A 921 -12.97 1.15 30.77
N ASP A 922 -13.03 0.03 31.48
CA ASP A 922 -12.71 -0.08 32.91
C ASP A 922 -11.30 0.43 33.27
N TRP A 923 -10.30 0.16 32.41
CA TRP A 923 -8.92 0.59 32.64
C TRP A 923 -8.77 2.11 32.77
N LYS A 924 -9.72 2.89 32.22
CA LYS A 924 -9.71 4.35 32.28
C LYS A 924 -9.93 4.88 33.70
N VAL A 925 -10.44 4.06 34.63
CA VAL A 925 -10.56 4.43 36.05
C VAL A 925 -9.21 4.74 36.70
N LEU A 926 -8.13 4.19 36.14
CA LEU A 926 -6.77 4.40 36.64
C LEU A 926 -6.12 5.69 36.12
N ILE A 927 -6.69 6.35 35.11
CA ILE A 927 -6.17 7.61 34.55
C ILE A 927 -6.27 8.71 35.61
N LYS A 928 -5.15 9.37 35.94
CA LYS A 928 -5.11 10.36 37.02
C LYS A 928 -5.41 11.77 36.54
N LYS A 929 -5.11 12.08 35.28
CA LYS A 929 -5.34 13.40 34.68
C LYS A 929 -6.72 13.47 34.05
N LYS A 930 -7.34 14.66 34.12
CA LYS A 930 -8.64 14.90 33.50
C LYS A 930 -8.54 14.80 31.99
N LEU A 931 -9.24 13.83 31.41
CA LEU A 931 -9.35 13.65 29.96
C LEU A 931 -10.13 14.83 29.34
N LYS A 932 -9.51 15.49 28.36
CA LYS A 932 -10.19 16.50 27.52
C LYS A 932 -10.92 15.88 26.33
N LYS A 933 -10.52 14.66 25.94
CA LYS A 933 -11.05 13.88 24.82
C LYS A 933 -11.04 12.41 25.20
N PRO A 934 -11.94 11.58 24.64
CA PRO A 934 -11.88 10.13 24.83
C PRO A 934 -10.58 9.58 24.23
N VAL A 935 -9.93 8.67 24.96
CA VAL A 935 -8.72 7.96 24.54
C VAL A 935 -9.02 6.47 24.43
N LYS A 936 -8.29 5.74 23.60
CA LYS A 936 -8.39 4.27 23.46
C LYS A 936 -7.04 3.60 23.65
N ALA A 937 -7.08 2.32 24.01
CA ALA A 937 -5.93 1.43 23.91
C ALA A 937 -6.09 0.53 22.67
N ASN A 938 -5.01 0.29 21.91
CA ASN A 938 -5.05 -0.63 20.79
C ASN A 938 -3.75 -1.40 20.59
N LEU A 939 -3.82 -2.49 19.82
CA LEU A 939 -2.64 -3.23 19.39
C LEU A 939 -2.05 -2.62 18.12
N GLY A 940 -0.73 -2.64 17.98
CA GLY A 940 -0.08 -2.18 16.77
C GLY A 940 1.42 -2.51 16.73
N ILE A 941 2.11 -1.92 15.77
CA ILE A 941 3.51 -2.23 15.47
C ILE A 941 4.38 -1.05 15.88
N ILE A 942 5.42 -1.34 16.67
CA ILE A 942 6.38 -0.34 17.12
C ILE A 942 7.67 -0.49 16.30
N ALA A 943 8.21 0.62 15.79
CA ALA A 943 9.56 0.67 15.27
C ALA A 943 10.44 1.45 16.25
N SER A 944 11.49 0.79 16.74
CA SER A 944 12.40 1.29 17.76
C SER A 944 13.80 1.51 17.19
N GLY A 945 14.42 2.65 17.49
CA GLY A 945 15.79 2.96 17.07
C GLY A 945 16.33 4.18 17.81
N ASP A 946 17.60 4.51 17.63
CA ASP A 946 18.28 5.51 18.47
C ASP A 946 18.17 6.95 17.92
N LYS A 947 17.23 7.20 16.99
CA LYS A 947 17.00 8.50 16.35
C LYS A 947 15.56 8.97 16.55
N ILE A 948 15.41 10.25 16.87
CA ILE A 948 14.09 10.90 16.86
C ILE A 948 13.65 11.06 15.40
N VAL A 949 12.50 10.48 15.08
CA VAL A 949 11.85 10.64 13.77
C VAL A 949 10.79 11.72 13.91
N GLU A 950 10.89 12.80 13.13
CA GLU A 950 9.91 13.90 13.18
C GLU A 950 9.08 14.04 11.90
N HIS A 951 9.53 13.41 10.80
CA HIS A 951 8.89 13.58 9.49
C HIS A 951 9.04 12.33 8.59
N TYR A 952 8.01 12.05 7.78
CA TYR A 952 7.97 10.98 6.80
C TYR A 952 9.04 11.12 5.70
N ASN A 953 9.31 12.33 5.24
CA ASN A 953 10.35 12.61 4.22
C ASN A 953 11.79 12.69 4.78
N SER A 954 12.01 12.47 6.08
CA SER A 954 13.38 12.35 6.60
C SER A 954 14.04 11.08 6.09
N GLY A 955 15.38 10.97 6.12
CA GLY A 955 16.06 9.74 5.69
C GLY A 955 15.53 8.48 6.40
N ILE A 956 15.33 8.55 7.71
CA ILE A 956 14.70 7.46 8.49
C ILE A 956 13.20 7.32 8.18
N GLY A 957 12.51 8.45 7.98
CA GLY A 957 11.11 8.45 7.58
C GLY A 957 10.88 7.67 6.27
N ASN A 958 11.76 7.85 5.28
CA ASN A 958 11.76 7.14 4.00
C ASN A 958 12.06 5.65 4.20
N ILE A 959 13.10 5.30 4.98
CA ILE A 959 13.42 3.90 5.32
C ILE A 959 12.21 3.19 5.94
N LEU A 960 11.56 3.83 6.91
CA LEU A 960 10.38 3.29 7.56
C LEU A 960 9.18 3.22 6.59
N THR A 961 9.07 4.12 5.61
CA THR A 961 8.00 4.08 4.60
C THR A 961 8.22 2.99 3.56
N GLU A 962 9.48 2.74 3.18
CA GLU A 962 9.85 1.77 2.16
C GLU A 962 9.89 0.34 2.71
N HIS A 963 10.46 0.14 3.91
CA HIS A 963 10.71 -1.20 4.44
C HIS A 963 9.83 -1.60 5.63
N PHE A 964 9.20 -0.64 6.31
CA PHE A 964 8.46 -0.86 7.56
C PHE A 964 7.09 -0.15 7.56
N ASN A 965 6.40 -0.14 6.42
CA ASN A 965 5.18 0.67 6.22
C ASN A 965 4.00 0.28 7.14
N ASP A 966 4.08 -0.88 7.77
CA ASP A 966 3.12 -1.40 8.74
C ASP A 966 3.28 -0.74 10.12
N THR A 967 4.42 -0.08 10.40
CA THR A 967 4.72 0.65 11.64
C THR A 967 3.60 1.62 12.03
N SER A 968 3.04 1.41 13.22
CA SER A 968 2.00 2.26 13.81
C SER A 968 2.61 3.48 14.51
N VAL A 969 3.69 3.27 15.27
CA VAL A 969 4.37 4.30 16.06
C VAL A 969 5.88 4.11 16.06
N VAL A 970 6.60 5.18 16.37
CA VAL A 970 8.06 5.19 16.54
C VAL A 970 8.43 5.65 17.96
N GLU A 971 9.44 5.01 18.54
CA GLU A 971 10.01 5.32 19.85
C GLU A 971 11.47 4.83 19.90
N MET A 972 12.14 4.90 21.06
CA MET A 972 13.59 4.76 21.12
C MET A 972 14.11 3.68 22.08
N GLU A 973 13.26 2.93 22.79
CA GLU A 973 13.70 2.05 23.90
C GLU A 973 13.14 0.62 23.84
N GLY A 974 11.97 0.45 23.21
CA GLY A 974 11.17 -0.77 23.29
C GLY A 974 11.89 -2.01 22.78
N PHE A 975 12.71 -1.87 21.73
CA PHE A 975 13.46 -3.01 21.21
C PHE A 975 14.56 -3.46 22.18
N GLY A 976 15.34 -2.53 22.72
CA GLY A 976 16.44 -2.82 23.65
C GLY A 976 15.93 -3.46 24.94
N PHE A 977 14.85 -2.93 25.52
CA PHE A 977 14.19 -3.51 26.68
C PHE A 977 13.67 -4.92 26.40
N ALA A 978 12.86 -5.10 25.35
CA ALA A 978 12.22 -6.38 25.07
C ALA A 978 13.24 -7.48 24.71
N ASN A 979 14.29 -7.12 23.96
CA ASN A 979 15.34 -8.05 23.57
C ASN A 979 16.19 -8.50 24.77
N ALA A 980 16.57 -7.58 25.68
CA ALA A 980 17.29 -7.92 26.90
C ALA A 980 16.44 -8.76 27.85
N ALA A 981 15.19 -8.34 28.10
CA ALA A 981 14.26 -9.07 28.96
C ALA A 981 13.93 -10.47 28.41
N GLY A 982 13.74 -10.61 27.09
CA GLY A 982 13.43 -11.88 26.46
C GLY A 982 14.58 -12.89 26.55
N ARG A 983 15.81 -12.45 26.29
CA ARG A 983 17.00 -13.32 26.35
C ARG A 983 17.33 -13.77 27.77
N GLN A 984 17.27 -12.85 28.74
CA GLN A 984 17.65 -13.16 30.12
C GLN A 984 16.49 -13.75 30.94
N GLY A 985 15.25 -13.41 30.60
CA GLY A 985 14.03 -13.96 31.19
C GLY A 985 13.95 -15.47 30.96
N ASP A 986 14.10 -15.94 29.72
CA ASP A 986 14.05 -17.38 29.39
C ASP A 986 15.10 -18.21 30.17
N GLU A 987 16.25 -17.62 30.51
CA GLU A 987 17.33 -18.32 31.23
C GLU A 987 17.16 -18.31 32.77
N THR A 988 16.39 -17.38 33.35
CA THR A 988 16.44 -17.14 34.81
C THR A 988 15.09 -17.09 35.54
N SER A 989 13.95 -16.91 34.86
CA SER A 989 12.60 -16.95 35.46
C SER A 989 11.52 -16.69 34.41
N ASP A 990 10.30 -17.25 34.53
CA ASP A 990 9.14 -16.95 33.68
C ASP A 990 8.65 -15.48 33.82
N ILE A 991 9.47 -14.48 33.47
CA ILE A 991 9.19 -13.06 33.59
C ILE A 991 8.16 -12.67 32.51
N LEU A 992 7.06 -12.03 32.93
CA LEU A 992 6.12 -11.43 32.00
C LEU A 992 6.63 -10.08 31.51
N ILE A 993 6.80 -9.92 30.19
CA ILE A 993 7.39 -8.75 29.54
C ILE A 993 6.29 -7.97 28.82
N GLY A 994 6.12 -6.69 29.15
CA GLY A 994 5.17 -5.81 28.50
C GLY A 994 5.77 -4.46 28.10
N ILE A 995 5.24 -3.87 27.04
CA ILE A 995 5.57 -2.50 26.64
C ILE A 995 4.26 -1.75 26.45
N VAL A 996 4.19 -0.55 27.04
CA VAL A 996 3.03 0.33 26.89
C VAL A 996 3.53 1.70 26.49
N ARG A 997 2.98 2.25 25.40
CA ARG A 997 3.31 3.60 24.94
C ARG A 997 2.05 4.44 24.81
N GLY A 998 2.09 5.67 25.30
CA GLY A 998 1.07 6.68 25.05
C GLY A 998 1.48 7.56 23.88
N ILE A 999 0.53 7.98 23.04
CA ILE A 999 0.85 8.78 21.86
C ILE A 999 1.06 10.25 22.25
N SER A 1000 2.27 10.76 22.12
CA SER A 1000 2.63 12.14 22.46
C SER A 1000 2.56 13.12 21.29
N ASP A 1001 2.65 12.63 20.06
CA ASP A 1001 2.74 13.44 18.86
C ASP A 1001 2.39 12.63 17.62
N VAL A 1002 2.19 13.34 16.51
CA VAL A 1002 1.98 12.75 15.18
C VAL A 1002 3.17 13.12 14.31
N ILE A 1003 3.79 12.11 13.69
CA ILE A 1003 4.93 12.28 12.79
C ILE A 1003 4.50 13.08 11.57
N GLY A 1004 5.26 14.13 11.22
CA GLY A 1004 4.92 15.03 10.12
C GLY A 1004 4.77 14.27 8.80
N GLN A 1005 3.60 14.40 8.17
CA GLN A 1005 3.27 13.70 6.93
C GLN A 1005 3.60 14.56 5.70
N PRO A 1006 3.89 13.94 4.53
CA PRO A 1006 4.10 14.68 3.29
C PRO A 1006 2.84 15.48 2.94
N GLN A 1007 2.99 16.76 2.59
CA GLN A 1007 1.85 17.61 2.27
C GLN A 1007 1.32 17.36 0.86
N GLU A 1008 0.00 17.35 0.70
CA GLU A 1008 -0.64 17.28 -0.62
C GLU A 1008 -0.84 18.65 -1.28
N ASN A 1009 -0.72 19.80 -0.58
CA ASN A 1009 -1.16 21.12 -1.11
C ASN A 1009 -0.39 22.39 -0.64
N GLY A 1010 0.87 22.31 -0.21
CA GLY A 1010 1.75 23.49 -0.05
C GLY A 1010 1.31 24.59 0.95
N LYS A 1011 0.42 24.28 1.90
CA LYS A 1011 0.12 25.16 3.04
C LYS A 1011 0.49 24.44 4.33
N GLU A 1012 1.37 25.05 5.12
CA GLU A 1012 1.63 24.65 6.50
C GLU A 1012 0.35 24.79 7.33
N ASP A 1013 -0.37 23.70 7.57
CA ASP A 1013 -1.16 23.61 8.79
C ASP A 1013 -0.15 23.52 9.94
N GLN A 1014 0.13 24.67 10.56
CA GLN A 1014 0.78 24.78 11.86
C GLN A 1014 -0.16 24.25 12.97
N ALA A 1015 -0.78 23.09 12.76
CA ALA A 1015 -1.33 22.34 13.88
C ALA A 1015 -0.12 21.89 14.70
N ASP A 1016 0.00 22.43 15.91
CA ASP A 1016 1.09 22.12 16.83
C ASP A 1016 1.26 20.59 16.92
N ARG A 1017 2.38 20.09 16.38
CA ARG A 1017 2.68 18.65 16.31
C ARG A 1017 2.87 18.07 17.71
N ARG A 1018 3.11 18.94 18.71
CA ARG A 1018 3.23 18.63 20.14
C ARG A 1018 2.49 19.68 20.96
N PRO A 1019 1.15 19.64 21.03
CA PRO A 1019 0.38 20.58 21.83
C PRO A 1019 0.83 20.60 23.29
N ASP A 1020 0.88 21.78 23.91
CA ASP A 1020 1.31 21.94 25.29
C ASP A 1020 0.57 21.00 26.26
N GLY A 1021 1.34 20.30 27.10
CA GLY A 1021 0.83 19.36 28.12
C GLY A 1021 0.46 17.96 27.63
N VAL A 1022 0.63 17.67 26.33
CA VAL A 1022 0.28 16.35 25.76
C VAL A 1022 1.18 15.22 26.23
N LYS A 1023 2.49 15.42 26.39
CA LYS A 1023 3.40 14.40 26.93
C LYS A 1023 2.94 13.87 28.28
N GLY A 1024 2.43 14.78 29.12
CA GLY A 1024 1.89 14.44 30.42
C GLY A 1024 0.61 13.59 30.36
N LEU A 1025 -0.24 13.79 29.34
CA LEU A 1025 -1.45 12.97 29.12
C LEU A 1025 -1.09 11.60 28.54
N ALA A 1026 -0.19 11.56 27.56
CA ALA A 1026 0.32 10.33 26.97
C ALA A 1026 0.97 9.43 28.02
N SER A 1027 1.81 10.01 28.89
CA SER A 1027 2.45 9.29 30.01
C SER A 1027 1.42 8.73 31.00
N ASP A 1028 0.39 9.52 31.36
CA ASP A 1028 -0.65 9.12 32.31
C ASP A 1028 -1.55 7.99 31.76
N THR A 1029 -1.93 8.07 30.49
CA THR A 1029 -2.73 7.02 29.83
C THR A 1029 -1.94 5.72 29.65
N ALA A 1030 -0.65 5.81 29.31
CA ALA A 1030 0.24 4.65 29.25
C ALA A 1030 0.41 3.98 30.61
N ALA A 1031 0.67 4.76 31.67
CA ALA A 1031 0.78 4.25 33.03
C ALA A 1031 -0.53 3.58 33.48
N ALA A 1032 -1.67 4.23 33.28
CA ALA A 1032 -2.97 3.68 33.64
C ALA A 1032 -3.24 2.31 32.99
N PHE A 1033 -2.93 2.16 31.69
CA PHE A 1033 -3.11 0.88 31.01
C PHE A 1033 -2.10 -0.18 31.48
N ALA A 1034 -0.84 0.18 31.74
CA ALA A 1034 0.16 -0.74 32.31
C ALA A 1034 -0.27 -1.28 33.68
N PHE A 1035 -0.68 -0.38 34.59
CA PHE A 1035 -1.19 -0.78 35.91
C PHE A 1035 -2.49 -1.59 35.83
N TRP A 1036 -3.34 -1.34 34.82
CA TRP A 1036 -4.50 -2.19 34.57
C TRP A 1036 -4.10 -3.61 34.18
N LEU A 1037 -3.10 -3.78 33.33
CA LEU A 1037 -2.59 -5.11 32.97
C LEU A 1037 -1.95 -5.82 34.17
N ILE A 1038 -1.19 -5.10 35.00
CA ILE A 1038 -0.65 -5.63 36.27
C ILE A 1038 -1.79 -6.09 37.17
N LEU A 1039 -2.81 -5.25 37.37
CA LEU A 1039 -4.01 -5.59 38.13
C LEU A 1039 -4.63 -6.87 37.61
N LYS A 1040 -4.93 -6.97 36.32
CA LYS A 1040 -5.60 -8.16 35.76
C LYS A 1040 -4.72 -9.41 35.71
N THR A 1041 -3.40 -9.26 35.81
CA THR A 1041 -2.47 -10.38 35.92
C THR A 1041 -2.46 -10.99 37.32
N TYR A 1042 -2.60 -10.18 38.37
CA TYR A 1042 -2.41 -10.62 39.76
C TYR A 1042 -3.66 -10.56 40.64
N GLN A 1043 -4.76 -9.92 40.21
CA GLN A 1043 -6.02 -9.84 40.96
C GLN A 1043 -6.78 -11.19 41.02
N ASN A 1044 -6.42 -12.16 40.15
CA ASN A 1044 -7.07 -13.48 40.05
C ASN A 1044 -6.15 -14.65 40.44
N LYS A 1045 -5.01 -14.39 41.09
CA LYS A 1045 -4.10 -15.39 41.65
C LYS A 1045 -4.04 -15.20 43.16
#